data_AF-A0AAN7VIA6-F1
#
_entry.id   AF-A0AAN7VIA6-F1
#
_cell.length_a   1.000
_cell.length_b   1.000
_cell.length_c   1.000
_cell.angle_alpha   90.00
_cell.angle_beta   90.00
_cell.angle_gamma   90.00
#
_symmetry.space_group_name_H-M   'P 1'
#
loop_
_entity.id
_entity.type
_entity.pdbx_description
1 polymer ?
#
loop_
_entity_poly.entity_id
_entity_poly.type
_entity_poly.pdbx_seq_one_letter_code
_entity_poly.pdbx_strand_id
1 'polypeptide(L)'
;MRETETDSCTYSSSETSVEQTTCNQSSNQIEFRLPPIRVPNRKEREDWSVKALPLDWDPVSKPSQIIDNLNAKRKQRHESIQNEVMNRCQEINLDLEMQIRLISHLFKQELHRNDNTISEIIQKIENEPDNALQEFYLHLQDIEKERSKRYKEVLKYEYLELFSISYHSSYELQSYFEHKLLNFNQMILNNFRYYLDLQLNLHNKLTNTFNLQNQKISQIYLSWRCQRRRSALIKLNKTKLLESGCDYETLNTEQAKQASNVLLNQQQVMSTMLSQESEFPICSTDGKRWTNKIQEALNALDTSAKKLISFYKVAVVQVFNGYFEELMDIFEQMADVYDSDNCDEMNMLTMELCKPPIEFITKRCSTTLNNLEVQWSLVIQNLQKNLQITYAFLRLASGIWDKHFDRVDEIRIAILKEVNEQVEENDRWQNGYEMELTTMLDTLRQASSEIKLQAVLNDVYKKLDILGNNYKAHYNTEVQIVEKFDNLIQVEADLLKAELGQILNQFPKGSRKRDSSSDTATATEEQIEDNGSQNEKNTNYTFADLLLQHMKQCEYQVGAVQNWMYGLQEGIEVYRISCKDDSRNQAHTWISDATKKLAKRMEVKLEIHKTKYERIKCGIYEVRLAELKIHSEILNSHIKGAEEEIIDIAKYFADLENQCKIIISEFKKNIATLELKTIQASSSNEAKFLIQNLNYCSKNCETELKNLMKPLDTIYNERFIKIKQSSIKFARKIRLFSEDGNYHSDEVEQVTNGLKKLEKTVKAKLNTVKKEIQANQKKIFAQVNAEQAKILPFVTTSLQELQYVDINTIIIQNLQVDLKKETFNLKFFIKKTEDNLEHLASFKNNMFDMANLKEFENCFQKLGKDLLELSNYLYQTEPINNRKCISSSP
;
A
#
# COMPACT_ATOMS: atom_id res chain seq x y z
N MET A 1 -27.40 -29.97 -67.77
CA MET A 1 -28.60 -29.11 -67.75
C MET A 1 -28.26 -27.92 -68.64
N ARG A 2 -28.58 -28.01 -69.95
CA ARG A 2 -29.83 -27.55 -70.63
C ARG A 2 -29.94 -26.02 -70.52
N GLU A 3 -30.06 -25.20 -71.57
CA GLU A 3 -30.56 -25.25 -72.97
C GLU A 3 -29.81 -24.14 -73.77
N THR A 4 -29.24 -24.31 -74.98
CA THR A 4 -29.78 -24.46 -76.36
C THR A 4 -30.54 -23.26 -76.94
N GLU A 5 -30.00 -22.69 -78.02
CA GLU A 5 -30.64 -22.18 -79.26
C GLU A 5 -29.49 -21.56 -80.11
N THR A 6 -28.85 -22.21 -81.08
CA THR A 6 -29.26 -22.68 -82.42
C THR A 6 -30.19 -21.75 -83.17
N ASP A 7 -29.65 -21.01 -84.14
CA ASP A 7 -30.18 -21.07 -85.49
C ASP A 7 -29.09 -20.81 -86.54
N SER A 8 -29.12 -21.67 -87.55
CA SER A 8 -28.25 -21.76 -88.72
C SER A 8 -29.15 -22.05 -89.92
N CYS A 9 -28.82 -21.49 -91.08
CA CYS A 9 -29.27 -21.79 -92.46
C CYS A 9 -29.72 -20.49 -93.16
N THR A 10 -29.47 -20.22 -94.44
CA THR A 10 -28.92 -21.02 -95.55
C THR A 10 -28.58 -20.09 -96.71
N TYR A 11 -27.64 -20.56 -97.53
CA TYR A 11 -27.43 -20.21 -98.94
C TYR A 11 -28.70 -19.90 -99.75
N SER A 12 -28.59 -18.92 -100.66
CA SER A 12 -29.11 -19.07 -102.02
C SER A 12 -28.39 -18.15 -103.01
N SER A 13 -27.55 -18.76 -103.82
CA SER A 13 -27.11 -18.31 -105.14
C SER A 13 -28.21 -18.54 -106.17
N SER A 14 -28.44 -17.56 -107.05
CA SER A 14 -29.10 -17.68 -108.36
C SER A 14 -28.77 -16.40 -109.12
N GLU A 15 -27.86 -16.39 -110.10
CA GLU A 15 -28.09 -16.81 -111.50
C GLU A 15 -29.45 -16.40 -112.06
N THR A 16 -29.45 -15.36 -112.91
CA THR A 16 -30.33 -15.13 -114.06
C THR A 16 -29.64 -14.04 -114.89
N SER A 17 -28.92 -14.41 -115.94
CA SER A 17 -29.40 -14.67 -117.31
C SER A 17 -29.46 -13.39 -118.15
N VAL A 18 -28.46 -13.32 -119.03
CA VAL A 18 -28.45 -12.70 -120.36
C VAL A 18 -29.85 -12.57 -120.97
N GLU A 19 -30.27 -11.34 -121.27
CA GLU A 19 -31.21 -11.06 -122.36
C GLU A 19 -30.47 -10.25 -123.44
N GLN A 20 -30.03 -10.98 -124.46
CA GLN A 20 -29.90 -10.46 -125.82
C GLN A 20 -31.30 -10.21 -126.36
N THR A 21 -31.66 -8.96 -126.61
CA THR A 21 -32.73 -8.68 -127.59
C THR A 21 -32.51 -7.33 -128.26
N THR A 22 -32.13 -7.44 -129.53
CA THR A 22 -32.72 -6.70 -130.66
C THR A 22 -32.83 -5.18 -130.55
N CYS A 23 -31.93 -4.48 -131.25
CA CYS A 23 -32.36 -3.33 -132.06
C CYS A 23 -31.56 -3.27 -133.38
N ASN A 24 -31.65 -4.36 -134.15
CA ASN A 24 -31.59 -4.29 -135.62
C ASN A 24 -32.95 -3.75 -136.08
N GLN A 25 -33.21 -2.44 -135.99
CA GLN A 25 -34.45 -1.84 -136.49
C GLN A 25 -34.30 -0.32 -136.68
N SER A 26 -33.45 0.10 -137.62
CA SER A 26 -33.60 1.40 -138.32
C SER A 26 -32.67 1.59 -139.53
N SER A 27 -31.89 0.57 -139.95
CA SER A 27 -31.10 0.61 -141.19
C SER A 27 -31.92 0.55 -142.50
N ASN A 28 -33.24 0.67 -142.44
CA ASN A 28 -34.15 0.53 -143.60
C ASN A 28 -34.69 1.85 -144.19
N GLN A 29 -34.16 3.03 -143.83
CA GLN A 29 -34.70 4.30 -144.34
C GLN A 29 -33.68 5.32 -144.89
N ILE A 30 -32.40 4.96 -145.02
CA ILE A 30 -31.37 5.86 -145.61
C ILE A 30 -30.78 5.23 -146.86
N GLU A 31 -31.60 4.51 -147.63
CA GLU A 31 -31.22 4.08 -148.97
C GLU A 31 -31.94 4.97 -149.98
N PHE A 32 -31.16 5.79 -150.65
CA PHE A 32 -31.65 6.55 -151.79
C PHE A 32 -31.95 5.60 -152.95
N ARG A 33 -33.21 5.50 -153.36
CA ARG A 33 -33.62 4.73 -154.55
C ARG A 33 -34.32 5.64 -155.56
N LEU A 34 -33.98 5.48 -156.84
CA LEU A 34 -34.68 6.10 -157.97
C LEU A 34 -36.01 5.39 -158.26
N PRO A 35 -37.04 6.07 -158.81
CA PRO A 35 -38.34 5.46 -159.14
C PRO A 35 -38.23 4.43 -160.31
N PRO A 36 -39.08 3.39 -160.35
CA PRO A 36 -39.00 2.32 -161.36
C PRO A 36 -39.43 2.77 -162.77
N ILE A 37 -38.71 2.30 -163.80
CA ILE A 37 -38.96 2.60 -165.22
C ILE A 37 -40.03 1.65 -165.80
N ARG A 38 -41.02 2.20 -166.51
CA ARG A 38 -42.07 1.47 -167.26
C ARG A 38 -41.56 1.13 -168.67
N VAL A 39 -41.52 -0.14 -169.06
CA VAL A 39 -41.25 -0.60 -170.45
C VAL A 39 -42.57 -1.03 -171.12
N PRO A 40 -43.03 -0.39 -172.23
CA PRO A 40 -44.16 -0.88 -173.04
C PRO A 40 -43.77 -1.87 -174.16
N ASN A 41 -44.80 -2.53 -174.72
CA ASN A 41 -44.83 -3.90 -175.24
C ASN A 41 -44.30 -4.18 -176.67
N ARG A 42 -44.05 -5.47 -176.93
CA ARG A 42 -43.56 -6.13 -178.17
C ARG A 42 -44.44 -5.97 -179.44
N LYS A 43 -45.44 -5.08 -179.46
CA LYS A 43 -46.37 -4.86 -180.61
C LYS A 43 -46.22 -3.50 -181.32
N GLU A 44 -45.32 -2.62 -180.89
CA GLU A 44 -45.02 -1.33 -181.59
C GLU A 44 -43.69 -1.39 -182.35
N ARG A 45 -43.24 -2.60 -182.72
CA ARG A 45 -41.92 -2.86 -183.32
C ARG A 45 -41.97 -3.14 -184.84
N GLU A 46 -43.11 -2.90 -185.48
CA GLU A 46 -43.31 -3.03 -186.93
C GLU A 46 -43.92 -1.75 -187.53
N ASP A 47 -43.09 -0.73 -187.66
CA ASP A 47 -43.09 0.18 -188.81
C ASP A 47 -41.77 0.94 -188.73
N TRP A 48 -41.02 1.00 -189.84
CA TRP A 48 -39.61 1.44 -189.93
C TRP A 48 -38.55 0.39 -189.54
N SER A 49 -38.64 -0.79 -190.16
CA SER A 49 -37.44 -1.57 -190.46
C SER A 49 -36.60 -0.82 -191.52
N VAL A 50 -35.44 -0.31 -191.13
CA VAL A 50 -34.27 -0.37 -192.03
C VAL A 50 -33.30 -1.35 -191.39
N LYS A 51 -33.21 -2.51 -192.04
CA LYS A 51 -32.37 -3.65 -191.67
C LYS A 51 -30.90 -3.23 -191.63
N ALA A 52 -30.21 -3.85 -190.67
CA ALA A 52 -28.76 -3.95 -190.48
C ALA A 52 -27.86 -3.50 -191.65
N LEU A 53 -26.93 -2.60 -191.33
CA LEU A 53 -25.65 -2.49 -192.03
C LEU A 53 -24.62 -3.40 -191.31
N PRO A 54 -23.90 -4.27 -192.03
CA PRO A 54 -22.82 -5.11 -191.49
C PRO A 54 -21.67 -4.32 -190.84
N LEU A 55 -20.96 -4.94 -189.90
CA LEU A 55 -19.83 -4.36 -189.13
C LEU A 55 -18.60 -3.98 -189.97
N ASP A 56 -18.55 -4.36 -191.25
CA ASP A 56 -17.46 -3.98 -192.19
C ASP A 56 -17.83 -2.76 -193.04
N TRP A 57 -18.83 -1.98 -192.62
CA TRP A 57 -19.31 -0.82 -193.37
C TRP A 57 -18.46 0.41 -193.07
N ASP A 58 -17.42 0.64 -193.88
CA ASP A 58 -16.75 1.94 -193.98
C ASP A 58 -17.75 2.98 -194.50
N PRO A 59 -18.23 3.93 -193.68
CA PRO A 59 -19.07 5.01 -194.17
C PRO A 59 -18.16 6.01 -194.87
N VAL A 60 -18.09 5.91 -196.19
CA VAL A 60 -17.62 6.99 -197.07
C VAL A 60 -18.67 8.11 -197.03
N SER A 61 -18.72 8.83 -195.92
CA SER A 61 -19.52 10.03 -195.72
C SER A 61 -19.06 10.68 -194.42
N LYS A 62 -18.30 11.78 -194.56
CA LYS A 62 -17.82 12.62 -193.45
C LYS A 62 -18.94 12.84 -192.41
N PRO A 63 -18.67 12.63 -191.10
CA PRO A 63 -19.62 12.99 -190.06
C PRO A 63 -19.96 14.47 -190.18
N SER A 64 -21.26 14.75 -190.24
CA SER A 64 -21.78 16.11 -190.31
C SER A 64 -21.33 16.86 -189.06
N GLN A 65 -20.55 17.92 -189.27
CA GLN A 65 -20.02 18.83 -188.25
C GLN A 65 -21.10 19.38 -187.29
N ILE A 66 -22.38 19.26 -187.67
CA ILE A 66 -23.54 19.62 -186.87
C ILE A 66 -23.80 18.62 -185.73
N ILE A 67 -23.66 17.31 -185.96
CA ILE A 67 -23.95 16.27 -184.94
C ILE A 67 -22.88 16.28 -183.84
N ASP A 68 -21.61 16.42 -184.20
CA ASP A 68 -20.50 16.51 -183.23
C ASP A 68 -20.62 17.78 -182.37
N ASN A 69 -21.00 18.91 -182.97
CA ASN A 69 -21.27 20.14 -182.22
C ASN A 69 -22.46 20.01 -181.26
N LEU A 70 -23.48 19.23 -181.64
CA LEU A 70 -24.65 18.96 -180.78
C LEU A 70 -24.28 18.07 -179.58
N ASN A 71 -23.50 17.01 -179.81
CA ASN A 71 -22.99 16.15 -178.74
C ASN A 71 -21.98 16.86 -177.83
N ALA A 72 -21.10 17.70 -178.37
CA ALA A 72 -20.18 18.52 -177.57
C ALA A 72 -20.94 19.50 -176.67
N LYS A 73 -22.00 20.15 -177.18
CA LYS A 73 -22.89 21.01 -176.37
C LYS A 73 -23.63 20.23 -175.28
N ARG A 74 -24.12 19.02 -175.59
CA ARG A 74 -24.76 18.15 -174.59
C ARG A 74 -23.79 17.73 -173.48
N LYS A 75 -22.55 17.34 -173.83
CA LYS A 75 -21.48 17.02 -172.88
C LYS A 75 -21.17 18.21 -171.96
N GLN A 76 -20.97 19.40 -172.53
CA GLN A 76 -20.64 20.59 -171.76
C GLN A 76 -21.76 20.95 -170.77
N ARG A 77 -23.03 20.83 -171.17
CA ARG A 77 -24.17 21.04 -170.26
C ARG A 77 -24.20 19.98 -169.16
N HIS A 78 -23.93 18.71 -169.49
CA HIS A 78 -23.90 17.61 -168.52
C HIS A 78 -22.83 17.88 -167.44
N GLU A 79 -21.61 18.23 -167.83
CA GLU A 79 -20.51 18.56 -166.91
C GLU A 79 -20.81 19.83 -166.10
N SER A 80 -21.46 20.83 -166.69
CA SER A 80 -21.86 22.07 -165.99
C SER A 80 -22.81 21.79 -164.84
N ILE A 81 -23.80 20.90 -165.02
CA ILE A 81 -24.77 20.56 -163.97
C ILE A 81 -24.14 19.70 -162.87
N GLN A 82 -23.24 18.78 -163.23
CA GLN A 82 -22.47 18.01 -162.24
C GLN A 82 -21.63 18.94 -161.34
N ASN A 83 -20.97 19.94 -161.92
CA ASN A 83 -20.19 20.93 -161.17
C ASN A 83 -21.06 21.82 -160.29
N GLU A 84 -22.21 22.28 -160.79
CA GLU A 84 -23.17 23.07 -160.01
C GLU A 84 -23.63 22.32 -158.75
N VAL A 85 -23.97 21.04 -158.91
CA VAL A 85 -24.42 20.18 -157.80
C VAL A 85 -23.31 19.92 -156.80
N MET A 86 -22.08 19.72 -157.25
CA MET A 86 -20.93 19.57 -156.35
C MET A 86 -20.74 20.81 -155.47
N ASN A 87 -20.88 22.01 -156.04
CA ASN A 87 -20.80 23.27 -155.28
C ASN A 87 -21.93 23.38 -154.25
N ARG A 88 -23.18 23.05 -154.62
CA ARG A 88 -24.31 23.03 -153.68
C ARG A 88 -24.09 22.06 -152.51
N CYS A 89 -23.52 20.88 -152.77
CA CYS A 89 -23.19 19.93 -151.71
C CYS A 89 -22.09 20.45 -150.77
N GLN A 90 -21.11 21.23 -151.26
CA GLN A 90 -20.09 21.87 -150.44
C GLN A 90 -20.67 22.98 -149.56
N GLU A 91 -21.59 23.80 -150.09
CA GLU A 91 -22.29 24.84 -149.31
C GLU A 91 -23.08 24.24 -148.14
N ILE A 92 -23.79 23.12 -148.37
CA ILE A 92 -24.51 22.39 -147.32
C ILE A 92 -23.55 21.92 -146.21
N ASN A 93 -22.35 21.43 -146.56
CA ASN A 93 -21.37 20.99 -145.56
C ASN A 93 -20.86 22.14 -144.70
N LEU A 94 -20.56 23.29 -145.31
CA LEU A 94 -20.06 24.46 -144.60
C LEU A 94 -21.10 25.01 -143.60
N ASP A 95 -22.38 25.07 -143.98
CA ASP A 95 -23.47 25.52 -143.12
C ASP A 95 -23.63 24.61 -141.88
N LEU A 96 -23.65 23.29 -142.10
CA LEU A 96 -23.85 22.33 -141.02
C LEU A 96 -22.62 22.20 -140.10
N GLU A 97 -21.39 22.33 -140.63
CA GLU A 97 -20.18 22.38 -139.81
C GLU A 97 -20.15 23.61 -138.90
N MET A 98 -20.69 24.75 -139.34
CA MET A 98 -20.82 25.95 -138.52
C MET A 98 -21.76 25.71 -137.34
N GLN A 99 -22.87 25.00 -137.54
CA GLN A 99 -23.79 24.63 -136.46
C GLN A 99 -23.14 23.71 -135.42
N ILE A 100 -22.37 22.71 -135.86
CA ILE A 100 -21.63 21.80 -134.96
C ILE A 100 -20.67 22.60 -134.07
N ARG A 101 -19.94 23.57 -134.62
CA ARG A 101 -19.01 24.42 -133.86
C ARG A 101 -19.73 25.26 -132.81
N LEU A 102 -20.88 25.83 -133.16
CA LEU A 102 -21.67 26.68 -132.27
C LEU A 102 -22.20 25.90 -131.06
N ILE A 103 -22.77 24.72 -131.30
CA ILE A 103 -23.28 23.83 -130.23
C ILE A 103 -22.14 23.33 -129.35
N SER A 104 -20.99 22.98 -129.93
CA SER A 104 -19.80 22.56 -129.16
C SER A 104 -19.30 23.67 -128.23
N HIS A 105 -19.42 24.94 -128.62
CA HIS A 105 -19.04 26.07 -127.78
C HIS A 105 -19.99 26.27 -126.59
N LEU A 106 -21.30 26.14 -126.81
CA LEU A 106 -22.31 26.25 -125.76
C LEU A 106 -22.11 25.18 -124.67
N PHE A 107 -21.94 23.92 -125.07
CA PHE A 107 -21.70 22.82 -124.13
C PHE A 107 -20.44 23.04 -123.27
N LYS A 108 -19.37 23.59 -123.85
CA LYS A 108 -18.14 23.90 -123.12
C LYS A 108 -18.33 25.01 -122.07
N GLN A 109 -19.17 26.00 -122.33
CA GLN A 109 -19.48 27.06 -121.35
C GLN A 109 -20.27 26.51 -120.15
N GLU A 110 -21.17 25.56 -120.41
CA GLU A 110 -22.01 24.95 -119.38
C GLU A 110 -21.18 24.11 -118.39
N LEU A 111 -20.21 23.33 -118.88
CA LEU A 111 -19.28 22.60 -118.02
C LEU A 111 -18.45 23.53 -117.10
N HIS A 112 -18.02 24.69 -117.62
CA HIS A 112 -17.24 25.66 -116.82
C HIS A 112 -18.06 26.38 -115.74
N ARG A 113 -19.38 26.50 -115.89
CA ARG A 113 -20.24 27.05 -114.82
C ARG A 113 -20.31 26.12 -113.60
N ASN A 114 -20.24 24.81 -113.81
CA ASN A 114 -20.41 23.82 -112.76
C ASN A 114 -19.15 23.61 -111.89
N ASP A 115 -17.96 24.01 -112.35
CA ASP A 115 -16.70 23.82 -111.60
C ASP A 115 -16.48 24.81 -110.42
N ASN A 116 -17.27 25.88 -110.31
CA ASN A 116 -16.92 27.03 -109.44
C ASN A 116 -17.56 27.09 -108.04
N THR A 117 -18.31 26.09 -107.56
CA THR A 117 -18.90 26.14 -106.19
C THR A 117 -18.96 24.79 -105.47
N ILE A 118 -18.02 24.56 -104.53
CA ILE A 118 -17.91 23.34 -103.70
C ILE A 118 -19.18 23.09 -102.84
N SER A 119 -19.94 24.12 -102.50
CA SER A 119 -21.14 23.99 -101.66
C SER A 119 -22.43 23.63 -102.42
N GLU A 120 -22.52 23.84 -103.73
CA GLU A 120 -23.66 23.37 -104.54
C GLU A 120 -23.43 21.95 -105.13
N ILE A 121 -22.17 21.54 -105.18
CA ILE A 121 -21.67 20.25 -105.67
C ILE A 121 -22.20 19.06 -104.84
N ILE A 122 -22.39 19.18 -103.53
CA ILE A 122 -22.88 18.04 -102.72
C ILE A 122 -24.38 17.77 -102.93
N GLN A 123 -25.17 18.76 -103.37
CA GLN A 123 -26.62 18.62 -103.50
C GLN A 123 -27.11 18.37 -104.95
N LYS A 124 -26.28 18.57 -105.98
CA LYS A 124 -26.64 18.41 -107.40
C LYS A 124 -26.00 17.20 -108.11
N ILE A 125 -25.13 16.43 -107.44
CA ILE A 125 -24.25 15.44 -108.09
C ILE A 125 -24.83 14.04 -108.28
N GLU A 126 -26.00 13.72 -107.74
CA GLU A 126 -26.58 12.37 -107.95
C GLU A 126 -27.32 12.18 -109.30
N ASN A 127 -27.71 13.22 -110.06
CA ASN A 127 -28.56 13.03 -111.26
C ASN A 127 -28.35 13.94 -112.50
N GLU A 128 -27.60 15.05 -112.46
CA GLU A 128 -27.59 16.03 -113.57
C GLU A 128 -26.49 15.95 -114.66
N PRO A 129 -25.26 15.44 -114.45
CA PRO A 129 -24.19 15.59 -115.45
C PRO A 129 -24.37 14.70 -116.71
N ASP A 130 -25.14 13.61 -116.63
CA ASP A 130 -25.42 12.76 -117.79
C ASP A 130 -26.46 13.36 -118.75
N ASN A 131 -27.34 14.25 -118.26
CA ASN A 131 -28.43 14.80 -119.05
C ASN A 131 -27.93 15.80 -120.11
N ALA A 132 -27.02 16.71 -119.73
CA ALA A 132 -26.44 17.68 -120.66
C ALA A 132 -25.55 17.03 -121.73
N LEU A 133 -24.83 15.95 -121.37
CA LEU A 133 -24.02 15.19 -122.32
C LEU A 133 -24.90 14.42 -123.32
N GLN A 134 -26.03 13.90 -122.88
CA GLN A 134 -27.01 13.23 -123.74
C GLN A 134 -27.70 14.20 -124.71
N GLU A 135 -28.06 15.40 -124.26
CA GLU A 135 -28.65 16.45 -125.12
C GLU A 135 -27.69 16.93 -126.22
N PHE A 136 -26.40 17.06 -125.90
CA PHE A 136 -25.35 17.41 -126.87
C PHE A 136 -25.22 16.35 -127.98
N TYR A 137 -25.25 15.07 -127.62
CA TYR A 137 -25.19 13.97 -128.58
C TYR A 137 -26.41 13.93 -129.53
N LEU A 138 -27.62 14.16 -129.00
CA LEU A 138 -28.85 14.19 -129.79
C LEU A 138 -28.82 15.32 -130.85
N HIS A 139 -28.30 16.50 -130.51
CA HIS A 139 -28.16 17.61 -131.47
C HIS A 139 -27.23 17.27 -132.64
N LEU A 140 -26.12 16.58 -132.39
CA LEU A 140 -25.20 16.15 -133.46
C LEU A 140 -25.87 15.15 -134.41
N GLN A 141 -26.75 14.28 -133.90
CA GLN A 141 -27.50 13.36 -134.75
C GLN A 141 -28.49 14.07 -135.66
N ASP A 142 -29.17 15.10 -135.17
CA ASP A 142 -30.15 15.85 -135.96
C ASP A 142 -29.51 16.65 -137.10
N ILE A 143 -28.28 17.14 -136.90
CA ILE A 143 -27.49 17.79 -137.95
C ILE A 143 -27.22 16.84 -139.13
N GLU A 144 -26.89 15.57 -138.87
CA GLU A 144 -26.63 14.59 -139.94
C GLU A 144 -27.90 14.13 -140.66
N LYS A 145 -29.05 14.11 -139.96
CA LYS A 145 -30.36 13.91 -140.60
C LYS A 145 -30.67 15.06 -141.58
N GLU A 146 -30.39 16.30 -141.20
CA GLU A 146 -30.56 17.47 -142.06
C GLU A 146 -29.60 17.43 -143.27
N ARG A 147 -28.34 17.01 -143.06
CA ARG A 147 -27.36 16.79 -144.16
C ARG A 147 -27.92 15.83 -145.21
N SER A 148 -28.42 14.68 -144.76
CA SER A 148 -29.02 13.66 -145.62
C SER A 148 -30.20 14.19 -146.44
N LYS A 149 -31.08 14.96 -145.79
CA LYS A 149 -32.27 15.54 -146.43
C LYS A 149 -31.91 16.54 -147.52
N ARG A 150 -30.98 17.47 -147.26
CA ARG A 150 -30.57 18.48 -148.25
C ARG A 150 -29.84 17.88 -149.43
N TYR A 151 -28.96 16.90 -149.20
CA TYR A 151 -28.33 16.13 -150.28
C TYR A 151 -29.36 15.44 -151.17
N LYS A 152 -30.50 15.03 -150.60
CA LYS A 152 -31.54 14.36 -151.36
C LYS A 152 -32.19 15.22 -152.41
N GLU A 153 -32.44 16.47 -152.07
CA GLU A 153 -33.03 17.44 -152.97
C GLU A 153 -32.07 17.82 -154.10
N VAL A 154 -30.79 18.01 -153.76
CA VAL A 154 -29.74 18.34 -154.73
C VAL A 154 -29.51 17.21 -155.74
N LEU A 155 -29.43 15.95 -155.28
CA LEU A 155 -29.23 14.80 -156.16
C LEU A 155 -30.45 14.52 -157.06
N LYS A 156 -31.66 14.79 -156.57
CA LYS A 156 -32.88 14.67 -157.36
C LYS A 156 -32.91 15.69 -158.51
N TYR A 157 -32.48 16.93 -158.25
CA TYR A 157 -32.32 17.97 -159.27
C TYR A 157 -31.31 17.53 -160.33
N GLU A 158 -30.13 17.07 -159.90
CA GLU A 158 -29.09 16.59 -160.81
C GLU A 158 -29.59 15.48 -161.73
N TYR A 159 -30.31 14.48 -161.19
CA TYR A 159 -30.79 13.35 -162.00
C TYR A 159 -31.76 13.80 -163.09
N LEU A 160 -32.74 14.64 -162.74
CA LEU A 160 -33.76 15.11 -163.68
C LEU A 160 -33.16 15.96 -164.80
N GLU A 161 -32.23 16.84 -164.46
CA GLU A 161 -31.56 17.69 -165.42
C GLU A 161 -30.63 16.91 -166.35
N LEU A 162 -29.80 16.02 -165.81
CA LEU A 162 -28.89 15.21 -166.63
C LEU A 162 -29.66 14.24 -167.55
N PHE A 163 -30.83 13.75 -167.12
CA PHE A 163 -31.73 12.94 -167.95
C PHE A 163 -32.28 13.75 -169.14
N SER A 164 -32.67 15.01 -168.91
CA SER A 164 -33.21 15.91 -169.96
C SER A 164 -32.18 16.24 -171.06
N ILE A 165 -30.90 16.30 -170.71
CA ILE A 165 -29.81 16.57 -171.67
C ILE A 165 -29.61 15.36 -172.61
N SER A 166 -29.92 14.15 -172.13
CA SER A 166 -29.78 12.88 -172.86
C SER A 166 -28.38 12.70 -173.47
N TYR A 167 -27.34 13.15 -172.75
CA TYR A 167 -25.92 12.94 -173.13
C TYR A 167 -25.48 11.51 -172.84
N HIS A 168 -25.85 10.98 -171.67
CA HIS A 168 -25.68 9.58 -171.30
C HIS A 168 -26.96 8.81 -171.51
N SER A 169 -26.83 7.52 -171.79
CA SER A 169 -27.97 6.61 -171.82
C SER A 169 -28.60 6.49 -170.42
N SER A 170 -29.89 6.16 -170.34
CA SER A 170 -30.59 6.04 -169.05
C SER A 170 -29.93 5.04 -168.09
N TYR A 171 -29.29 3.99 -168.63
CA TYR A 171 -28.55 3.01 -167.84
C TYR A 171 -27.26 3.57 -167.23
N GLU A 172 -26.47 4.32 -168.01
CA GLU A 172 -25.24 4.97 -167.53
C GLU A 172 -25.53 6.03 -166.47
N LEU A 173 -26.62 6.79 -166.64
CA LEU A 173 -27.06 7.76 -165.65
C LEU A 173 -27.42 7.08 -164.32
N GLN A 174 -28.12 5.95 -164.39
CA GLN A 174 -28.52 5.21 -163.19
C GLN A 174 -27.30 4.67 -162.43
N SER A 175 -26.33 4.08 -163.14
CA SER A 175 -25.08 3.59 -162.52
C SER A 175 -24.26 4.72 -161.88
N TYR A 176 -24.20 5.90 -162.52
CA TYR A 176 -23.54 7.08 -161.96
C TYR A 176 -24.16 7.50 -160.62
N PHE A 177 -25.50 7.57 -160.53
CA PHE A 177 -26.17 7.96 -159.29
C PHE A 177 -26.10 6.88 -158.22
N GLU A 178 -26.17 5.59 -158.55
CA GLU A 178 -25.96 4.52 -157.58
C GLU A 178 -24.60 4.65 -156.88
N HIS A 179 -23.53 4.92 -157.64
CA HIS A 179 -22.21 5.12 -157.05
C HIS A 179 -22.11 6.41 -156.22
N LYS A 180 -22.72 7.50 -156.69
CA LYS A 180 -22.72 8.79 -155.98
C LYS A 180 -23.51 8.72 -154.67
N LEU A 181 -24.63 8.00 -154.65
CA LEU A 181 -25.44 7.76 -153.46
C LEU A 181 -24.72 6.91 -152.42
N LEU A 182 -23.99 5.88 -152.86
CA LEU A 182 -23.17 5.05 -151.97
C LEU A 182 -22.13 5.90 -151.22
N ASN A 183 -21.43 6.78 -151.93
CA ASN A 183 -20.40 7.65 -151.33
C ASN A 183 -21.00 8.60 -150.27
N PHE A 184 -22.16 9.21 -150.54
CA PHE A 184 -22.83 10.08 -149.57
C PHE A 184 -23.31 9.34 -148.33
N ASN A 185 -23.89 8.14 -148.51
CA ASN A 185 -24.32 7.31 -147.39
C ASN A 185 -23.15 6.88 -146.51
N GLN A 186 -22.01 6.53 -147.11
CA GLN A 186 -20.82 6.14 -146.36
C GLN A 186 -20.22 7.29 -145.55
N MET A 187 -20.26 8.52 -146.08
CA MET A 187 -19.85 9.72 -145.34
C MET A 187 -20.73 9.97 -144.10
N ILE A 188 -22.05 9.92 -144.27
CA ILE A 188 -23.01 10.16 -143.17
C ILE A 188 -22.84 9.11 -142.05
N LEU A 189 -22.67 7.83 -142.42
CA LEU A 189 -22.45 6.76 -141.44
C LEU A 189 -21.15 6.95 -140.63
N ASN A 190 -20.09 7.44 -141.26
CA ASN A 190 -18.83 7.72 -140.56
C ASN A 190 -19.01 8.88 -139.56
N ASN A 191 -19.74 9.93 -139.91
CA ASN A 191 -20.01 11.04 -139.00
C ASN A 191 -20.75 10.58 -137.73
N PHE A 192 -21.79 9.73 -137.88
CA PHE A 192 -22.51 9.16 -136.73
C PHE A 192 -21.60 8.36 -135.78
N ARG A 193 -20.64 7.59 -136.32
CA ARG A 193 -19.67 6.84 -135.50
C ARG A 193 -18.76 7.77 -134.70
N TYR A 194 -18.24 8.83 -135.32
CA TYR A 194 -17.39 9.80 -134.62
C TYR A 194 -18.11 10.51 -133.46
N TYR A 195 -19.40 10.79 -133.60
CA TYR A 195 -20.16 11.42 -132.51
C TYR A 195 -20.37 10.49 -131.32
N LEU A 196 -20.53 9.18 -131.53
CA LEU A 196 -20.68 8.21 -130.46
C LEU A 196 -19.38 8.05 -129.65
N ASP A 197 -18.24 7.97 -130.33
CA ASP A 197 -16.93 7.88 -129.68
C ASP A 197 -16.61 9.13 -128.83
N LEU A 198 -17.06 10.31 -129.27
CA LEU A 198 -16.92 11.55 -128.52
C LEU A 198 -17.71 11.52 -127.20
N GLN A 199 -18.94 11.02 -127.22
CA GLN A 199 -19.80 10.93 -126.03
C GLN A 199 -19.18 10.05 -124.94
N LEU A 200 -18.72 8.85 -125.29
CA LEU A 200 -18.12 7.90 -124.35
C LEU A 200 -16.87 8.46 -123.67
N ASN A 201 -16.02 9.16 -124.43
CA ASN A 201 -14.79 9.76 -123.88
C ASN A 201 -15.08 10.87 -122.86
N LEU A 202 -16.14 11.65 -123.07
CA LEU A 202 -16.52 12.73 -122.15
C LEU A 202 -17.11 12.19 -120.83
N HIS A 203 -17.97 11.16 -120.89
CA HIS A 203 -18.55 10.53 -119.71
C HIS A 203 -17.48 9.98 -118.74
N ASN A 204 -16.50 9.22 -119.26
CA ASN A 204 -15.42 8.66 -118.45
C ASN A 204 -14.58 9.73 -117.72
N LYS A 205 -14.46 10.93 -118.29
CA LYS A 205 -13.67 12.02 -117.70
C LYS A 205 -14.39 12.68 -116.52
N LEU A 206 -15.72 12.80 -116.59
CA LEU A 206 -16.55 13.32 -115.50
C LEU A 206 -16.48 12.42 -114.25
N THR A 207 -16.68 11.11 -114.42
CA THR A 207 -16.72 10.13 -113.32
C THR A 207 -15.42 10.07 -112.51
N ASN A 208 -14.25 10.14 -113.16
CA ASN A 208 -12.96 10.11 -112.47
C ASN A 208 -12.72 11.34 -111.57
N THR A 209 -13.27 12.49 -111.95
CA THR A 209 -13.05 13.75 -111.23
C THR A 209 -13.81 13.76 -109.89
N PHE A 210 -15.00 13.13 -109.86
CA PHE A 210 -15.83 12.99 -108.66
C PHE A 210 -15.15 12.14 -107.56
N ASN A 211 -14.61 10.97 -107.92
CA ASN A 211 -14.00 10.05 -106.96
C ASN A 211 -12.80 10.66 -106.20
N LEU A 212 -12.04 11.54 -106.85
CA LEU A 212 -10.88 12.19 -106.25
C LEU A 212 -11.28 13.20 -105.15
N GLN A 213 -12.43 13.86 -105.27
CA GLN A 213 -12.86 14.85 -104.27
C GLN A 213 -13.35 14.19 -102.97
N ASN A 214 -14.07 13.07 -103.05
CA ASN A 214 -14.55 12.35 -101.87
C ASN A 214 -13.43 11.81 -100.97
N GLN A 215 -12.29 11.41 -101.55
CA GLN A 215 -11.12 10.98 -100.77
C GLN A 215 -10.54 12.11 -99.90
N LYS A 216 -10.57 13.37 -100.37
CA LYS A 216 -10.03 14.51 -99.60
C LYS A 216 -10.88 14.85 -98.37
N ILE A 217 -12.20 14.75 -98.48
CA ILE A 217 -13.12 15.03 -97.37
C ILE A 217 -12.92 14.03 -96.22
N SER A 218 -12.73 12.75 -96.54
CA SER A 218 -12.52 11.69 -95.55
C SER A 218 -11.24 11.88 -94.71
N GLN A 219 -10.16 12.42 -95.31
CA GLN A 219 -8.91 12.68 -94.59
C GLN A 219 -9.02 13.82 -93.56
N ILE A 220 -9.81 14.85 -93.86
CA ILE A 220 -10.02 15.99 -92.95
C ILE A 220 -10.74 15.53 -91.67
N TYR A 221 -11.76 14.69 -91.81
CA TYR A 221 -12.53 14.17 -90.67
C TYR A 221 -11.67 13.37 -89.66
N LEU A 222 -10.78 12.51 -90.15
CA LEU A 222 -9.88 11.72 -89.31
C LEU A 222 -8.89 12.59 -88.50
N SER A 223 -8.38 13.67 -89.11
CA SER A 223 -7.44 14.58 -88.44
C SER A 223 -8.05 15.28 -87.22
N TRP A 224 -9.33 15.66 -87.31
CA TRP A 224 -10.07 16.34 -86.24
C TRP A 224 -10.32 15.42 -85.04
N ARG A 225 -10.67 14.14 -85.27
CA ARG A 225 -10.87 13.12 -84.23
C ARG A 225 -9.60 12.89 -83.38
N CYS A 226 -8.43 12.85 -84.02
CA CYS A 226 -7.15 12.66 -83.32
C CYS A 226 -6.77 13.84 -82.39
N GLN A 227 -7.11 15.07 -82.76
CA GLN A 227 -6.74 16.25 -81.99
C GLN A 227 -7.55 16.40 -80.69
N ARG A 228 -8.85 16.07 -80.71
CA ARG A 228 -9.71 16.06 -79.51
C ARG A 228 -9.25 15.01 -78.49
N ARG A 229 -8.91 13.79 -78.93
CA ARG A 229 -8.35 12.72 -78.07
C ARG A 229 -7.09 13.17 -77.33
N ARG A 230 -6.20 13.91 -78.00
CA ARG A 230 -4.95 14.38 -77.40
C ARG A 230 -5.19 15.43 -76.31
N SER A 231 -6.18 16.31 -76.46
CA SER A 231 -6.51 17.33 -75.45
C SER A 231 -7.12 16.74 -74.17
N ALA A 232 -7.99 15.72 -74.28
CA ALA A 232 -8.58 15.05 -73.10
C ALA A 232 -7.51 14.34 -72.24
N LEU A 233 -6.57 13.64 -72.88
CA LEU A 233 -5.45 12.94 -72.23
C LEU A 233 -4.50 13.91 -71.47
N ILE A 234 -4.30 15.12 -72.00
CA ILE A 234 -3.47 16.14 -71.35
C ILE A 234 -4.17 16.72 -70.11
N LYS A 235 -5.51 16.84 -70.11
CA LYS A 235 -6.27 17.33 -68.95
C LYS A 235 -6.25 16.32 -67.80
N LEU A 236 -6.39 15.03 -68.10
CA LEU A 236 -6.37 13.91 -67.15
C LEU A 236 -4.97 13.67 -66.53
N ASN A 237 -3.89 13.91 -67.28
CA ASN A 237 -2.53 13.81 -66.75
C ASN A 237 -2.09 15.05 -65.93
N LYS A 238 -2.83 16.17 -65.99
CA LYS A 238 -2.53 17.39 -65.21
C LYS A 238 -3.17 17.39 -63.83
N THR A 239 -4.22 16.61 -63.59
CA THR A 239 -4.81 16.45 -62.25
C THR A 239 -3.93 15.49 -61.43
N LYS A 240 -3.14 16.07 -60.52
CA LYS A 240 -2.23 15.39 -59.57
C LYS A 240 -2.96 14.49 -58.53
N LEU A 241 -4.09 13.86 -58.86
CA LEU A 241 -4.81 12.97 -57.93
C LEU A 241 -4.05 11.65 -57.67
N LEU A 242 -3.16 11.25 -58.58
CA LEU A 242 -2.68 9.86 -58.66
C LEU A 242 -1.42 9.53 -57.85
N GLU A 243 -0.60 10.52 -57.49
CA GLU A 243 0.66 10.25 -56.78
C GLU A 243 0.59 10.48 -55.25
N SER A 244 -0.30 11.36 -54.76
CA SER A 244 -0.32 11.76 -53.33
C SER A 244 -1.70 11.98 -52.69
N GLY A 245 -2.81 11.68 -53.37
CA GLY A 245 -4.17 11.98 -52.87
C GLY A 245 -4.54 11.21 -51.60
N CYS A 246 -4.28 9.90 -51.56
CA CYS A 246 -4.75 9.04 -50.46
C CYS A 246 -4.02 9.36 -49.14
N ASP A 247 -2.73 9.64 -49.20
CA ASP A 247 -1.93 10.00 -48.03
C ASP A 247 -2.33 11.38 -47.48
N TYR A 248 -2.58 12.35 -48.36
CA TYR A 248 -3.00 13.71 -47.99
C TYR A 248 -4.40 13.75 -47.38
N GLU A 249 -5.38 13.05 -47.95
CA GLU A 249 -6.74 12.96 -47.41
C GLU A 249 -6.77 12.25 -46.05
N THR A 250 -5.98 11.18 -45.87
CA THR A 250 -5.91 10.47 -44.59
C THR A 250 -5.28 11.34 -43.49
N LEU A 251 -4.15 12.00 -43.77
CA LEU A 251 -3.39 12.77 -42.78
C LEU A 251 -4.02 14.13 -42.43
N ASN A 252 -4.94 14.67 -43.25
CA ASN A 252 -5.57 15.96 -42.98
C ASN A 252 -6.85 15.90 -42.14
N THR A 253 -7.42 14.72 -41.91
CA THR A 253 -8.58 14.62 -41.02
C THR A 253 -8.16 14.81 -39.56
N GLU A 254 -8.87 15.67 -38.82
CA GLU A 254 -8.62 15.92 -37.40
C GLU A 254 -8.68 14.62 -36.58
N GLN A 255 -9.55 13.69 -36.98
CA GLN A 255 -9.71 12.38 -36.35
C GLN A 255 -8.49 11.46 -36.56
N ALA A 256 -7.85 11.48 -37.73
CA ALA A 256 -6.61 10.71 -37.97
C ALA A 256 -5.42 11.33 -37.23
N LYS A 257 -5.31 12.67 -37.16
CA LYS A 257 -4.28 13.35 -36.35
C LYS A 257 -4.42 13.01 -34.86
N GLN A 258 -5.66 13.01 -34.34
CA GLN A 258 -5.94 12.58 -32.98
C GLN A 258 -5.55 11.11 -32.75
N ALA A 259 -5.93 10.19 -33.65
CA ALA A 259 -5.58 8.78 -33.53
C ALA A 259 -4.05 8.55 -33.58
N SER A 260 -3.33 9.29 -34.42
CA SER A 260 -1.85 9.28 -34.49
C SER A 260 -1.21 9.80 -33.20
N ASN A 261 -1.70 10.91 -32.65
CA ASN A 261 -1.22 11.44 -31.37
C ASN A 261 -1.48 10.50 -30.19
N VAL A 262 -2.64 9.82 -30.16
CA VAL A 262 -2.90 8.79 -29.15
C VAL A 262 -1.91 7.64 -29.29
N LEU A 263 -1.62 7.19 -30.51
CA LEU A 263 -0.64 6.13 -30.77
C LEU A 263 0.75 6.53 -30.25
N LEU A 264 1.23 7.73 -30.57
CA LEU A 264 2.52 8.26 -30.09
C LEU A 264 2.56 8.41 -28.57
N ASN A 265 1.51 8.94 -27.95
CA ASN A 265 1.44 9.11 -26.50
C ASN A 265 1.47 7.76 -25.78
N GLN A 266 0.72 6.76 -26.25
CA GLN A 266 0.74 5.42 -25.65
C GLN A 266 2.07 4.71 -25.84
N GLN A 267 2.78 4.98 -26.96
CA GLN A 267 4.15 4.50 -27.13
C GLN A 267 5.10 5.11 -26.10
N GLN A 268 5.02 6.42 -25.85
CA GLN A 268 5.84 7.07 -24.82
C GLN A 268 5.50 6.55 -23.41
N VAL A 269 4.23 6.30 -23.11
CA VAL A 269 3.80 5.69 -21.84
C VAL A 269 4.43 4.31 -21.65
N MET A 270 4.43 3.45 -22.68
CA MET A 270 5.10 2.15 -22.59
C MET A 270 6.62 2.29 -22.41
N SER A 271 7.27 3.18 -23.16
CA SER A 271 8.73 3.40 -23.04
C SER A 271 9.11 3.91 -21.65
N THR A 272 8.37 4.87 -21.10
CA THR A 272 8.64 5.41 -19.75
C THR A 272 8.44 4.36 -18.65
N MET A 273 7.45 3.47 -18.78
CA MET A 273 7.25 2.36 -17.84
C MET A 273 8.37 1.31 -17.90
N LEU A 274 8.97 1.11 -19.07
CA LEU A 274 10.09 0.18 -19.26
C LEU A 274 11.44 0.77 -18.82
N SER A 275 11.56 2.09 -18.80
CA SER A 275 12.75 2.81 -18.32
C SER A 275 12.79 3.00 -16.80
N GLN A 276 11.69 2.75 -16.08
CA GLN A 276 11.69 2.82 -14.61
C GLN A 276 12.48 1.63 -14.04
N GLU A 277 13.53 1.93 -13.28
CA GLU A 277 14.23 0.93 -12.49
C GLU A 277 13.22 0.27 -11.54
N SER A 278 13.14 -1.05 -11.61
CA SER A 278 12.24 -1.81 -10.75
C SER A 278 12.93 -2.00 -9.41
N GLU A 279 12.45 -1.32 -8.36
CA GLU A 279 12.89 -1.59 -7.00
C GLU A 279 12.50 -3.03 -6.63
N PHE A 280 13.48 -3.83 -6.24
CA PHE A 280 13.28 -5.18 -5.71
C PHE A 280 13.19 -5.13 -4.17
N PRO A 281 12.31 -5.92 -3.54
CA PRO A 281 11.41 -6.94 -4.11
C PRO A 281 10.05 -6.40 -4.62
N ILE A 282 9.53 -7.04 -5.68
CA ILE A 282 8.25 -6.64 -6.32
C ILE A 282 7.07 -7.32 -5.63
N CYS A 283 6.20 -6.55 -4.99
CA CYS A 283 4.95 -7.03 -4.38
C CYS A 283 3.90 -7.42 -5.44
N SER A 284 3.00 -8.35 -5.13
CA SER A 284 1.96 -8.78 -6.10
C SER A 284 0.98 -7.67 -6.47
N THR A 285 0.77 -6.69 -5.60
CA THR A 285 -0.04 -5.50 -5.90
C THR A 285 0.61 -4.64 -6.98
N ASP A 286 1.93 -4.43 -6.89
CA ASP A 286 2.69 -3.59 -7.82
C ASP A 286 2.87 -4.30 -9.17
N GLY A 287 3.14 -5.61 -9.15
CA GLY A 287 3.18 -6.43 -10.35
C GLY A 287 1.85 -6.44 -11.13
N LYS A 288 0.71 -6.54 -10.42
CA LYS A 288 -0.64 -6.42 -11.03
C LYS A 288 -0.91 -5.02 -11.56
N ARG A 289 -0.51 -3.98 -10.84
CA ARG A 289 -0.70 -2.58 -11.26
C ARG A 289 0.09 -2.27 -12.53
N TRP A 290 1.34 -2.69 -12.61
CA TRP A 290 2.19 -2.54 -13.80
C TRP A 290 1.58 -3.25 -15.01
N THR A 291 1.11 -4.49 -14.82
CA THR A 291 0.52 -5.27 -15.93
C THR A 291 -0.81 -4.73 -16.43
N ASN A 292 -1.70 -4.27 -15.55
CA ASN A 292 -2.95 -3.64 -15.98
C ASN A 292 -2.68 -2.39 -16.83
N LYS A 293 -1.77 -1.53 -16.38
CA LYS A 293 -1.42 -0.30 -17.09
C LYS A 293 -0.82 -0.56 -18.48
N ILE A 294 0.07 -1.54 -18.60
CA ILE A 294 0.66 -1.88 -19.91
C ILE A 294 -0.37 -2.54 -20.83
N GLN A 295 -1.29 -3.36 -20.29
CA GLN A 295 -2.37 -3.93 -21.08
C GLN A 295 -3.34 -2.87 -21.59
N GLU A 296 -3.65 -1.86 -20.78
CA GLU A 296 -4.45 -0.69 -21.18
C GLU A 296 -3.76 0.09 -22.30
N ALA A 297 -2.46 0.39 -22.17
CA ALA A 297 -1.68 1.08 -23.20
C ALA A 297 -1.63 0.30 -24.52
N LEU A 298 -1.44 -1.03 -24.44
CA LEU A 298 -1.44 -1.92 -25.60
C LEU A 298 -2.79 -1.93 -26.33
N ASN A 299 -3.89 -2.05 -25.58
CA ASN A 299 -5.23 -2.07 -26.15
C ASN A 299 -5.57 -0.73 -26.83
N ALA A 300 -5.16 0.39 -26.22
CA ALA A 300 -5.33 1.72 -26.79
C ALA A 300 -4.51 1.89 -28.08
N LEU A 301 -3.29 1.34 -28.12
CA LEU A 301 -2.41 1.36 -29.28
C LEU A 301 -2.97 0.52 -30.45
N ASP A 302 -3.42 -0.72 -30.19
CA ASP A 302 -4.09 -1.58 -31.19
C ASP A 302 -5.35 -0.92 -31.76
N THR A 303 -6.18 -0.34 -30.88
CA THR A 303 -7.40 0.36 -31.29
C THR A 303 -7.09 1.57 -32.18
N SER A 304 -6.06 2.34 -31.84
CA SER A 304 -5.69 3.56 -32.56
C SER A 304 -5.11 3.26 -33.94
N ALA A 305 -4.25 2.25 -34.05
CA ALA A 305 -3.69 1.81 -35.32
C ALA A 305 -4.75 1.21 -36.26
N LYS A 306 -5.67 0.37 -35.73
CA LYS A 306 -6.81 -0.13 -36.52
C LYS A 306 -7.71 1.00 -37.02
N LYS A 307 -7.92 2.05 -36.22
CA LYS A 307 -8.63 3.26 -36.65
C LYS A 307 -7.89 3.99 -37.77
N LEU A 308 -6.57 4.19 -37.65
CA LEU A 308 -5.76 4.80 -38.71
C LEU A 308 -5.83 4.01 -40.02
N ILE A 309 -5.71 2.68 -39.96
CA ILE A 309 -5.87 1.80 -41.13
C ILE A 309 -7.28 1.94 -41.73
N SER A 310 -8.32 2.02 -40.90
CA SER A 310 -9.69 2.23 -41.37
C SER A 310 -9.89 3.60 -42.03
N PHE A 311 -9.27 4.66 -41.51
CA PHE A 311 -9.29 5.98 -42.14
C PHE A 311 -8.58 5.98 -43.48
N TYR A 312 -7.46 5.26 -43.60
CA TYR A 312 -6.78 5.08 -44.89
C TYR A 312 -7.66 4.32 -45.89
N LYS A 313 -8.40 3.29 -45.45
CA LYS A 313 -9.40 2.61 -46.32
C LYS A 313 -10.46 3.58 -46.83
N VAL A 314 -10.99 4.44 -45.96
CA VAL A 314 -12.00 5.45 -46.32
C VAL A 314 -11.42 6.49 -47.29
N ALA A 315 -10.21 6.99 -47.03
CA ALA A 315 -9.53 7.95 -47.90
C ALA A 315 -9.23 7.35 -49.28
N VAL A 316 -8.80 6.09 -49.35
CA VAL A 316 -8.64 5.38 -50.63
C VAL A 316 -9.95 5.39 -51.43
N VAL A 317 -11.08 5.08 -50.79
CA VAL A 317 -12.41 5.14 -51.44
C VAL A 317 -12.78 6.56 -51.87
N GLN A 318 -12.50 7.58 -51.05
CA GLN A 318 -12.79 8.98 -51.36
C GLN A 318 -12.00 9.50 -52.57
N VAL A 319 -10.68 9.23 -52.63
CA VAL A 319 -9.85 9.58 -53.80
C VAL A 319 -10.35 8.88 -55.06
N PHE A 320 -10.74 7.61 -54.97
CA PHE A 320 -11.32 6.90 -56.12
C PHE A 320 -12.64 7.53 -56.56
N ASN A 321 -13.54 7.87 -55.63
CA ASN A 321 -14.81 8.52 -55.95
C ASN A 321 -14.59 9.90 -56.60
N GLY A 322 -13.68 10.72 -56.07
CA GLY A 322 -13.32 12.01 -56.67
C GLY A 322 -12.74 11.87 -58.07
N TYR A 323 -11.91 10.85 -58.32
CA TYR A 323 -11.41 10.52 -59.65
C TYR A 323 -12.53 10.12 -60.62
N PHE A 324 -13.52 9.35 -60.16
CA PHE A 324 -14.69 9.00 -60.97
C PHE A 324 -15.58 10.21 -61.26
N GLU A 325 -15.77 11.13 -60.31
CA GLU A 325 -16.50 12.38 -60.53
C GLU A 325 -15.83 13.28 -61.57
N GLU A 326 -14.51 13.47 -61.52
CA GLU A 326 -13.75 14.22 -62.54
C GLU A 326 -13.84 13.55 -63.93
N LEU A 327 -13.82 12.22 -63.98
CA LEU A 327 -14.02 11.47 -65.22
C LEU A 327 -15.41 11.72 -65.81
N MET A 328 -16.46 11.69 -64.99
CA MET A 328 -17.83 11.99 -65.41
C MET A 328 -17.97 13.41 -65.95
N ASP A 329 -17.36 14.41 -65.32
CA ASP A 329 -17.36 15.80 -65.81
C ASP A 329 -16.64 15.94 -67.17
N ILE A 330 -15.55 15.19 -67.40
CA ILE A 330 -14.89 15.12 -68.71
C ILE A 330 -15.78 14.45 -69.76
N PHE A 331 -16.54 13.40 -69.39
CA PHE A 331 -17.48 12.74 -70.29
C PHE A 331 -18.64 13.67 -70.69
N GLU A 332 -19.19 14.42 -69.73
CA GLU A 332 -20.29 15.37 -69.96
C GLU A 332 -19.85 16.48 -70.94
N GLN A 333 -18.63 17.01 -70.78
CA GLN A 333 -18.03 17.97 -71.73
C GLN A 333 -17.77 17.41 -73.14
N MET A 334 -17.71 16.07 -73.30
CA MET A 334 -17.57 15.42 -74.60
C MET A 334 -18.92 15.07 -75.25
N ALA A 335 -20.00 14.99 -74.47
CA ALA A 335 -21.33 14.64 -74.95
C ALA A 335 -22.04 15.80 -75.70
N ASP A 336 -21.74 17.06 -75.38
CA ASP A 336 -22.31 18.27 -76.01
C ASP A 336 -22.06 18.42 -77.54
N VAL A 337 -21.35 17.50 -78.19
CA VAL A 337 -20.98 17.55 -79.61
C VAL A 337 -21.62 16.43 -80.45
N TYR A 338 -22.36 15.49 -79.85
CA TYR A 338 -22.93 14.34 -80.55
C TYR A 338 -24.47 14.37 -80.60
N ASP A 339 -25.02 14.30 -81.81
CA ASP A 339 -26.43 13.94 -82.03
C ASP A 339 -26.65 12.48 -81.60
N SER A 340 -27.82 12.23 -81.01
CA SER A 340 -28.06 11.31 -79.90
C SER A 340 -28.08 9.79 -80.14
N ASP A 341 -27.55 9.25 -81.24
CA ASP A 341 -27.85 7.85 -81.62
C ASP A 341 -26.68 6.83 -81.60
N ASN A 342 -25.46 7.19 -81.17
CA ASN A 342 -24.35 6.23 -81.04
C ASN A 342 -23.80 6.14 -79.59
N CYS A 343 -24.51 5.41 -78.72
CA CYS A 343 -24.11 5.15 -77.34
C CYS A 343 -22.92 4.16 -77.22
N ASP A 344 -22.64 3.35 -78.25
CA ASP A 344 -21.64 2.28 -78.20
C ASP A 344 -20.18 2.76 -78.33
N GLU A 345 -19.92 3.85 -79.05
CA GLU A 345 -18.56 4.39 -79.20
C GLU A 345 -18.07 5.16 -77.95
N MET A 346 -18.98 5.78 -77.19
CA MET A 346 -18.65 6.43 -75.91
C MET A 346 -18.21 5.40 -74.86
N ASN A 347 -18.89 4.25 -74.77
CA ASN A 347 -18.54 3.17 -73.83
C ASN A 347 -17.16 2.53 -74.12
N MET A 348 -16.75 2.44 -75.39
CA MET A 348 -15.41 1.95 -75.76
C MET A 348 -14.29 2.89 -75.32
N LEU A 349 -14.48 4.21 -75.43
CA LEU A 349 -13.53 5.21 -74.93
C LEU A 349 -13.40 5.17 -73.41
N THR A 350 -14.50 4.93 -72.68
CA THR A 350 -14.50 4.74 -71.22
C THR A 350 -13.70 3.51 -70.80
N MET A 351 -13.80 2.40 -71.55
CA MET A 351 -13.07 1.16 -71.26
C MET A 351 -11.56 1.22 -71.56
N GLU A 352 -11.13 1.91 -72.62
CA GLU A 352 -9.70 2.02 -72.97
C GLU A 352 -8.93 3.05 -72.14
N LEU A 353 -9.54 4.20 -71.80
CA LEU A 353 -8.86 5.27 -71.06
C LEU A 353 -8.78 5.02 -69.55
N CYS A 354 -9.78 4.38 -68.93
CA CYS A 354 -9.91 4.32 -67.47
C CYS A 354 -9.40 3.01 -66.84
N LYS A 355 -9.46 1.88 -67.56
CA LYS A 355 -9.20 0.55 -66.99
C LYS A 355 -7.74 0.33 -66.52
N PRO A 356 -6.70 0.70 -67.30
CA PRO A 356 -5.32 0.44 -66.90
C PRO A 356 -4.85 1.23 -65.66
N PRO A 357 -5.15 2.55 -65.51
CA PRO A 357 -4.80 3.30 -64.30
C PRO A 357 -5.54 2.80 -63.04
N ILE A 358 -6.85 2.55 -63.12
CA ILE A 358 -7.67 2.13 -61.97
C ILE A 358 -7.24 0.76 -61.43
N GLU A 359 -6.99 -0.22 -62.31
CA GLU A 359 -6.50 -1.55 -61.87
C GLU A 359 -5.12 -1.45 -61.20
N PHE A 360 -4.22 -0.62 -61.73
CA PHE A 360 -2.89 -0.43 -61.15
C PHE A 360 -2.95 0.21 -59.75
N ILE A 361 -3.73 1.27 -59.55
CA ILE A 361 -3.86 1.96 -58.25
C ILE A 361 -4.60 1.08 -57.24
N THR A 362 -5.70 0.42 -57.67
CA THR A 362 -6.47 -0.47 -56.79
C THR A 362 -5.60 -1.60 -56.28
N LYS A 363 -4.78 -2.20 -57.16
CA LYS A 363 -3.81 -3.22 -56.78
C LYS A 363 -2.75 -2.68 -55.82
N ARG A 364 -2.22 -1.47 -56.06
CA ARG A 364 -1.22 -0.83 -55.20
C ARG A 364 -1.77 -0.54 -53.80
N CYS A 365 -2.89 0.19 -53.69
CA CYS A 365 -3.52 0.54 -52.42
C CYS A 365 -3.96 -0.71 -51.64
N SER A 366 -4.52 -1.72 -52.31
CA SER A 366 -4.91 -2.98 -51.66
C SER A 366 -3.69 -3.76 -51.15
N THR A 367 -2.59 -3.78 -51.90
CA THR A 367 -1.34 -4.43 -51.47
C THR A 367 -0.74 -3.72 -50.26
N THR A 368 -0.70 -2.38 -50.27
CA THR A 368 -0.23 -1.58 -49.13
C THR A 368 -1.10 -1.80 -47.88
N LEU A 369 -2.43 -1.75 -48.02
CA LEU A 369 -3.38 -2.01 -46.92
C LEU A 369 -3.21 -3.40 -46.32
N ASN A 370 -3.16 -4.44 -47.16
CA ASN A 370 -2.97 -5.81 -46.70
C ASN A 370 -1.62 -5.99 -46.00
N ASN A 371 -0.55 -5.38 -46.52
CA ASN A 371 0.77 -5.46 -45.90
C ASN A 371 0.77 -4.77 -44.52
N LEU A 372 0.20 -3.56 -44.41
CA LEU A 372 0.11 -2.86 -43.12
C LEU A 372 -0.73 -3.63 -42.10
N GLU A 373 -1.85 -4.23 -42.49
CA GLU A 373 -2.69 -5.04 -41.59
C GLU A 373 -1.96 -6.30 -41.09
N VAL A 374 -1.25 -7.00 -41.99
CA VAL A 374 -0.49 -8.21 -41.64
C VAL A 374 0.68 -7.87 -40.71
N GLN A 375 1.46 -6.83 -41.03
CA GLN A 375 2.59 -6.40 -40.21
C GLN A 375 2.12 -5.91 -38.83
N TRP A 376 1.03 -5.12 -38.76
CA TRP A 376 0.48 -4.64 -37.49
C TRP A 376 0.05 -5.81 -36.60
N SER A 377 -0.68 -6.75 -37.20
CA SER A 377 -1.17 -7.94 -36.50
C SER A 377 -0.03 -8.78 -35.95
N LEU A 378 1.07 -8.92 -36.70
CA LEU A 378 2.27 -9.65 -36.26
C LEU A 378 2.95 -8.96 -35.07
N VAL A 379 3.15 -7.63 -35.14
CA VAL A 379 3.79 -6.86 -34.05
C VAL A 379 2.96 -6.90 -32.78
N ILE A 380 1.64 -6.73 -32.88
CA ILE A 380 0.73 -6.81 -31.72
C ILE A 380 0.67 -8.22 -31.12
N GLN A 381 0.59 -9.26 -31.95
CA GLN A 381 0.61 -10.64 -31.46
C GLN A 381 1.92 -10.95 -30.72
N ASN A 382 3.05 -10.46 -31.23
CA ASN A 382 4.34 -10.65 -30.57
C ASN A 382 4.42 -9.89 -29.24
N LEU A 383 3.94 -8.64 -29.20
CA LEU A 383 3.88 -7.83 -27.98
C LEU A 383 2.96 -8.47 -26.94
N GLN A 384 1.76 -8.93 -27.33
CA GLN A 384 0.83 -9.66 -26.47
C GLN A 384 1.46 -10.93 -25.91
N LYS A 385 2.13 -11.73 -26.74
CA LYS A 385 2.81 -12.96 -26.31
C LYS A 385 3.92 -12.66 -25.30
N ASN A 386 4.77 -11.68 -25.58
CA ASN A 386 5.84 -11.28 -24.66
C ASN A 386 5.27 -10.74 -23.35
N LEU A 387 4.23 -9.92 -23.39
CA LEU A 387 3.57 -9.42 -22.18
C LEU A 387 2.91 -10.52 -21.36
N GLN A 388 2.30 -11.53 -21.98
CA GLN A 388 1.76 -12.68 -21.27
C GLN A 388 2.85 -13.48 -20.55
N ILE A 389 4.00 -13.69 -21.20
CA ILE A 389 5.15 -14.36 -20.58
C ILE A 389 5.68 -13.52 -19.41
N THR A 390 5.90 -12.22 -19.62
CA THR A 390 6.36 -11.28 -18.58
C THR A 390 5.37 -11.20 -17.41
N TYR A 391 4.07 -11.19 -17.68
CA TYR A 391 3.02 -11.23 -16.65
C TYR A 391 3.07 -12.53 -15.84
N ALA A 392 3.16 -13.68 -16.50
CA ALA A 392 3.25 -14.96 -15.82
C ALA A 392 4.49 -15.01 -14.92
N PHE A 393 5.62 -14.51 -15.41
CA PHE A 393 6.85 -14.38 -14.65
C PHE A 393 6.67 -13.46 -13.43
N LEU A 394 6.19 -12.22 -13.62
CA LEU A 394 5.99 -11.25 -12.53
C LEU A 394 5.02 -11.77 -11.47
N ARG A 395 3.92 -12.41 -11.88
CA ARG A 395 2.92 -12.98 -10.96
C ARG A 395 3.52 -14.08 -10.10
N LEU A 396 4.34 -14.94 -10.68
CA LEU A 396 5.01 -16.01 -9.94
C LEU A 396 6.11 -15.44 -9.03
N ALA A 397 6.93 -14.52 -9.54
CA ALA A 397 8.02 -13.91 -8.77
C ALA A 397 7.49 -13.13 -7.56
N SER A 398 6.48 -12.27 -7.76
CA SER A 398 5.81 -11.55 -6.67
C SER A 398 5.14 -12.48 -5.67
N GLY A 399 4.51 -13.57 -6.14
CA GLY A 399 3.91 -14.56 -5.26
C GLY A 399 4.91 -15.32 -4.37
N ILE A 400 6.19 -15.41 -4.77
CA ILE A 400 7.25 -15.94 -3.89
C ILE A 400 7.57 -14.92 -2.79
N TRP A 401 7.74 -13.64 -3.15
CA TRP A 401 8.05 -12.60 -2.16
C TRP A 401 6.97 -12.48 -1.10
N ASP A 402 5.71 -12.44 -1.51
CA ASP A 402 4.57 -12.37 -0.58
C ASP A 402 4.60 -13.56 0.40
N LYS A 403 4.76 -14.79 -0.12
CA LYS A 403 4.87 -15.99 0.72
C LYS A 403 6.06 -15.94 1.66
N HIS A 404 7.20 -15.45 1.20
CA HIS A 404 8.38 -15.31 2.03
C HIS A 404 8.12 -14.36 3.20
N PHE A 405 7.55 -13.18 2.94
CA PHE A 405 7.22 -12.22 3.99
C PHE A 405 6.18 -12.77 4.97
N ASP A 406 5.15 -13.46 4.47
CA ASP A 406 4.15 -14.12 5.31
C ASP A 406 4.79 -15.18 6.20
N ARG A 407 5.64 -16.06 5.66
CA ARG A 407 6.34 -17.10 6.44
C ARG A 407 7.29 -16.51 7.48
N VAL A 408 8.03 -15.45 7.13
CA VAL A 408 8.90 -14.73 8.09
C VAL A 408 8.07 -14.13 9.23
N ASP A 409 6.90 -13.56 8.92
CA ASP A 409 6.00 -13.02 9.95
C ASP A 409 5.39 -14.12 10.84
N GLU A 410 4.95 -15.23 10.25
CA GLU A 410 4.45 -16.39 10.99
C GLU A 410 5.51 -16.98 11.93
N ILE A 411 6.77 -17.12 11.47
CA ILE A 411 7.89 -17.55 12.29
C ILE A 411 8.09 -16.57 13.46
N ARG A 412 8.06 -15.26 13.19
CA ARG A 412 8.20 -14.22 14.23
C ARG A 412 7.08 -14.29 15.26
N ILE A 413 5.84 -14.48 14.83
CA ILE A 413 4.67 -14.64 15.71
C ILE A 413 4.82 -15.90 16.57
N ALA A 414 5.26 -17.01 15.98
CA ALA A 414 5.47 -18.27 16.70
C ALA A 414 6.53 -18.13 17.80
N ILE A 415 7.67 -17.50 17.51
CA ILE A 415 8.72 -17.24 18.50
C ILE A 415 8.21 -16.31 19.60
N LEU A 416 7.52 -15.22 19.27
CA LEU A 416 6.97 -14.30 20.28
C LEU A 416 5.94 -14.98 21.17
N LYS A 417 5.13 -15.88 20.62
CA LYS A 417 4.19 -16.69 21.39
C LYS A 417 4.92 -17.61 22.37
N GLU A 418 5.94 -18.33 21.92
CA GLU A 418 6.75 -19.21 22.78
C GLU A 418 7.47 -18.42 23.89
N VAL A 419 8.03 -17.24 23.57
CA VAL A 419 8.60 -16.33 24.57
C VAL A 419 7.53 -15.93 25.59
N ASN A 420 6.33 -15.53 25.16
CA ASN A 420 5.27 -15.13 26.09
C ASN A 420 4.82 -16.28 27.00
N GLU A 421 4.69 -17.50 26.46
CA GLU A 421 4.36 -18.69 27.27
C GLU A 421 5.43 -18.95 28.34
N GLN A 422 6.71 -18.84 27.97
CA GLN A 422 7.83 -18.95 28.91
C GLN A 422 7.79 -17.86 29.99
N VAL A 423 7.46 -16.62 29.60
CA VAL A 423 7.33 -15.49 30.53
C VAL A 423 6.23 -15.74 31.55
N GLU A 424 5.07 -16.23 31.11
CA GLU A 424 3.97 -16.55 32.01
C GLU A 424 4.33 -17.68 32.99
N GLU A 425 5.07 -18.70 32.53
CA GLU A 425 5.58 -19.75 33.39
C GLU A 425 6.56 -19.21 34.44
N ASN A 426 7.48 -18.36 34.01
CA ASN A 426 8.44 -17.67 34.87
C ASN A 426 7.73 -16.80 35.93
N ASP A 427 6.66 -16.10 35.56
CA ASP A 427 5.87 -15.29 36.48
C ASP A 427 5.03 -16.14 37.45
N ARG A 428 4.48 -17.29 37.02
CA ARG A 428 3.83 -18.26 37.92
C ARG A 428 4.79 -18.79 38.97
N TRP A 429 5.99 -19.18 38.56
CA TRP A 429 7.03 -19.64 39.47
C TRP A 429 7.44 -18.53 40.45
N GLN A 430 7.62 -17.29 39.95
CA GLN A 430 7.94 -16.12 40.77
C GLN A 430 6.87 -15.88 41.84
N ASN A 431 5.59 -15.92 41.47
CA ASN A 431 4.49 -15.73 42.43
C ASN A 431 4.49 -16.79 43.53
N GLY A 432 4.80 -18.05 43.20
CA GLY A 432 4.99 -19.11 44.20
C GLY A 432 6.12 -18.78 45.19
N TYR A 433 7.25 -18.30 44.68
CA TYR A 433 8.38 -17.87 45.51
C TYR A 433 8.09 -16.64 46.37
N GLU A 434 7.31 -15.67 45.88
CA GLU A 434 6.88 -14.51 46.66
C GLU A 434 5.95 -14.89 47.81
N MET A 435 5.10 -15.92 47.62
CA MET A 435 4.25 -16.46 48.70
C MET A 435 5.08 -17.13 49.79
N GLU A 436 6.09 -17.93 49.41
CA GLU A 436 7.05 -18.50 50.36
C GLU A 436 7.83 -17.41 51.10
N LEU A 437 8.29 -16.38 50.37
CA LEU A 437 9.00 -15.23 50.95
C LEU A 437 8.11 -14.52 51.96
N THR A 438 6.84 -14.26 51.64
CA THR A 438 5.87 -13.62 52.55
C THR A 438 5.73 -14.40 53.86
N THR A 439 5.65 -15.73 53.78
CA THR A 439 5.59 -16.62 54.95
C THR A 439 6.85 -16.53 55.81
N MET A 440 8.03 -16.46 55.18
CA MET A 440 9.30 -16.23 55.90
C MET A 440 9.40 -14.82 56.49
N LEU A 441 8.85 -13.80 55.84
CA LEU A 441 8.81 -12.43 56.37
C LEU A 441 7.90 -12.34 57.61
N ASP A 442 6.78 -13.05 57.64
CA ASP A 442 5.96 -13.16 58.85
C ASP A 442 6.71 -13.87 59.98
N THR A 443 7.47 -14.92 59.66
CA THR A 443 8.34 -15.60 60.62
C THR A 443 9.43 -14.67 61.15
N LEU A 444 10.03 -13.84 60.27
CA LEU A 444 11.01 -12.82 60.64
C LEU A 444 10.40 -11.79 61.59
N ARG A 445 9.20 -11.29 61.27
CA ARG A 445 8.46 -10.32 62.09
C ARG A 445 8.16 -10.87 63.48
N GLN A 446 7.95 -12.18 63.61
CA GLN A 446 7.58 -12.85 64.86
C GLN A 446 8.78 -13.48 65.58
N ALA A 447 10.02 -13.30 65.11
CA ALA A 447 11.18 -13.92 65.73
C ALA A 447 11.30 -13.54 67.22
N SER A 448 11.61 -14.53 68.06
CA SER A 448 11.50 -14.41 69.53
C SER A 448 12.78 -14.04 70.26
N SER A 449 13.90 -13.97 69.54
CA SER A 449 15.19 -13.51 70.07
C SER A 449 16.04 -12.94 68.95
N GLU A 450 17.02 -12.12 69.31
CA GLU A 450 17.95 -11.52 68.34
C GLU A 450 18.69 -12.59 67.51
N ILE A 451 19.06 -13.71 68.15
CA ILE A 451 19.73 -14.84 67.47
C ILE A 451 18.81 -15.49 66.43
N LYS A 452 17.55 -15.80 66.81
CA LYS A 452 16.56 -16.38 65.88
C LYS A 452 16.22 -15.39 64.76
N LEU A 453 16.09 -14.11 65.09
CA LEU A 453 15.80 -13.04 64.13
C LEU A 453 16.89 -12.94 63.06
N GLN A 454 18.17 -12.94 63.46
CA GLN A 454 19.29 -12.93 62.53
C GLN A 454 19.36 -14.21 61.67
N ALA A 455 19.07 -15.37 62.26
CA ALA A 455 19.03 -16.64 61.52
C ALA A 455 17.96 -16.62 60.42
N VAL A 456 16.74 -16.18 60.75
CA VAL A 456 15.64 -16.07 59.76
C VAL A 456 15.96 -15.02 58.70
N LEU A 457 16.59 -13.89 59.05
CA LEU A 457 17.01 -12.89 58.06
C LEU A 457 17.99 -13.48 57.04
N ASN A 458 18.97 -14.25 57.50
CA ASN A 458 19.94 -14.90 56.63
C ASN A 458 19.26 -15.88 55.66
N ASP A 459 18.24 -16.61 56.12
CA ASP A 459 17.49 -17.54 55.27
C ASP A 459 16.59 -16.80 54.26
N VAL A 460 16.00 -15.66 54.66
CA VAL A 460 15.30 -14.74 53.74
C VAL A 460 16.25 -14.24 52.65
N TYR A 461 17.47 -13.82 53.01
CA TYR A 461 18.46 -13.37 52.02
C TYR A 461 18.91 -14.48 51.07
N LYS A 462 19.15 -15.70 51.56
CA LYS A 462 19.43 -16.84 50.66
C LYS A 462 18.29 -17.07 49.66
N LYS A 463 17.04 -16.93 50.09
CA LYS A 463 15.87 -17.07 49.22
C LYS A 463 15.76 -15.93 48.21
N LEU A 464 16.08 -14.70 48.60
CA LEU A 464 16.20 -13.59 47.67
C LEU A 464 17.33 -13.84 46.66
N ASP A 465 18.50 -14.32 47.08
CA ASP A 465 19.62 -14.62 46.17
C ASP A 465 19.22 -15.66 45.10
N ILE A 466 18.49 -16.71 45.52
CA ILE A 466 17.93 -17.71 44.60
C ILE A 466 16.97 -17.04 43.61
N LEU A 467 16.06 -16.18 44.08
CA LEU A 467 15.13 -15.45 43.22
C LEU A 467 15.85 -14.53 42.22
N GLY A 468 16.86 -13.78 42.67
CA GLY A 468 17.68 -12.92 41.82
C GLY A 468 18.47 -13.68 40.76
N ASN A 469 19.03 -14.85 41.11
CA ASN A 469 19.70 -15.73 40.15
C ASN A 469 18.71 -16.32 39.12
N ASN A 470 17.49 -16.65 39.54
CA ASN A 470 16.47 -17.16 38.63
C ASN A 470 15.98 -16.11 37.65
N TYR A 471 15.94 -14.81 37.98
CA TYR A 471 15.67 -13.78 36.97
C TYR A 471 16.68 -13.80 35.82
N LYS A 472 17.96 -14.06 36.12
CA LYS A 472 19.00 -14.21 35.10
C LYS A 472 18.83 -15.51 34.30
N ALA A 473 18.49 -16.60 34.98
CA ALA A 473 18.22 -17.89 34.31
C ALA A 473 17.02 -17.79 33.36
N HIS A 474 15.91 -17.19 33.81
CA HIS A 474 14.71 -16.92 33.03
C HIS A 474 15.02 -16.07 31.78
N TYR A 475 15.79 -14.99 31.96
CA TYR A 475 16.26 -14.18 30.83
C TYR A 475 17.05 -15.02 29.82
N ASN A 476 18.01 -15.83 30.28
CA ASN A 476 18.81 -16.67 29.40
C ASN A 476 17.95 -17.68 28.62
N THR A 477 16.95 -18.30 29.26
CA THR A 477 16.02 -19.21 28.57
C THR A 477 15.18 -18.49 27.52
N GLU A 478 14.73 -17.27 27.81
CA GLU A 478 13.95 -16.47 26.86
C GLU A 478 14.79 -16.01 25.67
N VAL A 479 16.05 -15.64 25.90
CA VAL A 479 17.00 -15.32 24.82
C VAL A 479 17.26 -16.54 23.94
N GLN A 480 17.44 -17.73 24.53
CA GLN A 480 17.59 -18.97 23.77
C GLN A 480 16.37 -19.27 22.88
N ILE A 481 15.16 -18.94 23.33
CA ILE A 481 13.95 -19.05 22.49
C ILE A 481 14.00 -18.06 21.33
N VAL A 482 14.36 -16.79 21.58
CA VAL A 482 14.51 -15.78 20.53
C VAL A 482 15.59 -16.18 19.50
N GLU A 483 16.70 -16.77 19.95
CA GLU A 483 17.77 -17.25 19.09
C GLU A 483 17.34 -18.39 18.13
N LYS A 484 16.26 -19.13 18.45
CA LYS A 484 15.68 -20.11 17.51
C LYS A 484 15.22 -19.46 16.20
N PHE A 485 14.92 -18.15 16.21
CA PHE A 485 14.54 -17.39 15.03
C PHE A 485 15.60 -17.44 13.93
N ASP A 486 16.91 -17.41 14.27
CA ASP A 486 17.99 -17.47 13.27
C ASP A 486 17.94 -18.77 12.48
N ASN A 487 17.76 -19.90 13.18
CA ASN A 487 17.67 -21.21 12.55
C ASN A 487 16.44 -21.34 11.63
N LEU A 488 15.28 -20.85 12.08
CA LEU A 488 14.05 -20.89 11.28
C LEU A 488 14.13 -19.98 10.04
N ILE A 489 14.73 -18.79 10.18
CA ILE A 489 14.96 -17.89 9.04
C ILE A 489 15.97 -18.46 8.06
N GLN A 490 16.99 -19.20 8.52
CA GLN A 490 17.90 -19.89 7.61
C GLN A 490 17.18 -20.96 6.77
N VAL A 491 16.27 -21.73 7.37
CA VAL A 491 15.42 -22.69 6.65
C VAL A 491 14.52 -21.97 5.63
N GLU A 492 13.89 -20.86 6.03
CA GLU A 492 13.07 -20.04 5.13
C GLU A 492 13.90 -19.43 3.99
N ALA A 493 15.13 -18.98 4.26
CA ALA A 493 16.02 -18.43 3.25
C ALA A 493 16.48 -19.50 2.23
N ASP A 494 16.73 -20.73 2.68
CA ASP A 494 17.03 -21.86 1.81
C ASP A 494 15.81 -22.25 0.95
N LEU A 495 14.59 -22.16 1.51
CA LEU A 495 13.34 -22.35 0.77
C LEU A 495 13.15 -21.26 -0.29
N LEU A 496 13.28 -19.99 0.08
CA LEU A 496 13.23 -18.85 -0.84
C LEU A 496 14.23 -19.02 -1.98
N LYS A 497 15.49 -19.38 -1.66
CA LYS A 497 16.54 -19.62 -2.66
C LYS A 497 16.15 -20.73 -3.65
N ALA A 498 15.50 -21.79 -3.17
CA ALA A 498 15.01 -22.88 -4.01
C ALA A 498 13.82 -22.43 -4.88
N GLU A 499 12.84 -21.71 -4.32
CA GLU A 499 11.68 -21.19 -5.04
C GLU A 499 12.10 -20.19 -6.14
N LEU A 500 13.02 -19.27 -5.84
CA LEU A 500 13.60 -18.35 -6.83
C LEU A 500 14.32 -19.12 -7.95
N GLY A 501 15.08 -20.15 -7.61
CA GLY A 501 15.72 -21.04 -8.59
C GLY A 501 14.72 -21.78 -9.49
N GLN A 502 13.57 -22.20 -8.95
CA GLN A 502 12.51 -22.85 -9.73
C GLN A 502 11.90 -21.90 -10.75
N ILE A 503 11.62 -20.64 -10.40
CA ILE A 503 11.09 -19.66 -11.37
C ILE A 503 12.10 -19.38 -12.47
N LEU A 504 13.38 -19.19 -12.13
CA LEU A 504 14.39 -18.94 -13.14
C LEU A 504 14.57 -20.12 -14.11
N ASN A 505 14.36 -21.36 -13.63
CA ASN A 505 14.33 -22.55 -14.48
C ASN A 505 13.06 -22.65 -15.34
N GLN A 506 11.91 -22.16 -14.86
CA GLN A 506 10.64 -22.14 -15.62
C GLN A 506 10.66 -21.10 -16.74
N PHE A 507 11.40 -20.01 -16.58
CA PHE A 507 11.57 -18.96 -17.58
C PHE A 507 13.05 -18.86 -17.98
N PRO A 508 13.61 -19.89 -18.65
CA PRO A 508 15.02 -19.88 -19.01
C PRO A 508 15.30 -18.69 -19.93
N LYS A 509 16.43 -18.01 -19.71
CA LYS A 509 16.93 -17.02 -20.67
C LYS A 509 17.02 -17.72 -22.02
N GLY A 510 16.16 -17.34 -22.97
CA GLY A 510 16.23 -17.86 -24.32
C GLY A 510 17.66 -17.65 -24.79
N SER A 511 18.35 -18.73 -25.19
CA SER A 511 19.70 -18.63 -25.70
C SER A 511 19.70 -17.56 -26.77
N ARG A 512 20.32 -16.40 -26.51
CA ARG A 512 20.64 -15.42 -27.54
C ARG A 512 21.46 -16.19 -28.56
N LYS A 513 20.81 -16.72 -29.60
CA LYS A 513 21.50 -16.94 -30.86
C LYS A 513 21.85 -15.53 -31.32
N ARG A 514 23.03 -15.06 -30.89
CA ARG A 514 23.80 -14.14 -31.70
C ARG A 514 24.03 -14.94 -32.98
N ASP A 515 23.21 -14.71 -33.98
CA ASP A 515 23.55 -15.10 -35.33
C ASP A 515 24.82 -14.33 -35.67
N SER A 516 25.93 -15.03 -35.53
CA SER A 516 27.27 -14.58 -35.90
C SER A 516 27.35 -14.56 -37.43
N SER A 517 26.72 -13.55 -38.03
CA SER A 517 26.94 -13.17 -39.42
C SER A 517 26.39 -11.77 -39.71
N SER A 518 26.99 -10.75 -39.09
CA SER A 518 27.14 -9.44 -39.73
C SER A 518 28.20 -8.67 -38.97
N ASP A 519 29.37 -8.55 -39.59
CA ASP A 519 30.50 -7.80 -39.12
C ASP A 519 30.16 -6.33 -38.84
N THR A 520 30.75 -5.82 -37.76
CA THR A 520 31.13 -4.42 -37.53
C THR A 520 30.12 -3.33 -37.91
N ALA A 521 29.34 -2.90 -36.92
CA ALA A 521 29.04 -1.49 -36.74
C ALA A 521 29.03 -1.19 -35.24
N THR A 522 30.16 -0.69 -34.75
CA THR A 522 30.25 0.09 -33.51
C THR A 522 29.23 1.21 -33.56
N ALA A 523 28.16 1.08 -32.77
CA ALA A 523 27.28 2.19 -32.43
C ALA A 523 28.06 3.10 -31.48
N THR A 524 28.71 4.11 -32.04
CA THR A 524 29.06 5.32 -31.31
C THR A 524 27.75 5.93 -30.79
N GLU A 525 27.76 6.19 -29.49
CA GLU A 525 26.79 7.06 -28.82
C GLU A 525 26.83 8.43 -29.50
N GLU A 526 25.90 8.69 -30.42
CA GLU A 526 25.49 10.06 -30.70
C GLU A 526 24.50 10.46 -29.61
N GLN A 527 25.06 11.24 -28.68
CA GLN A 527 24.33 12.12 -27.79
C GLN A 527 23.31 12.90 -28.59
N ILE A 528 22.02 12.63 -28.35
CA ILE A 528 20.96 13.58 -28.68
C ILE A 528 21.11 14.71 -27.66
N GLU A 529 22.00 15.66 -27.98
CA GLU A 529 21.96 16.97 -27.37
C GLU A 529 20.68 17.68 -27.83
N ASP A 530 19.93 18.04 -26.80
CA ASP A 530 18.97 19.12 -26.76
C ASP A 530 19.49 20.35 -27.54
N ASN A 531 18.93 20.59 -28.73
CA ASN A 531 18.99 21.89 -29.37
C ASN A 531 17.73 22.09 -30.20
N GLY A 532 16.87 22.96 -29.69
CA GLY A 532 15.75 23.52 -30.42
C GLY A 532 16.22 24.14 -31.73
N SER A 533 15.78 23.54 -32.84
CA SER A 533 15.70 24.19 -34.13
C SER A 533 14.67 23.47 -34.97
N GLN A 534 13.45 23.98 -34.93
CA GLN A 534 12.49 23.79 -36.00
C GLN A 534 13.14 24.30 -37.28
N ASN A 535 13.60 23.40 -38.15
CA ASN A 535 13.88 23.73 -39.54
C ASN A 535 13.48 22.56 -40.43
N GLU A 536 12.26 22.72 -40.95
CA GLU A 536 11.74 22.28 -42.25
C GLU A 536 12.77 21.61 -43.17
N LYS A 537 12.88 20.28 -43.06
CA LYS A 537 13.09 19.45 -44.24
C LYS A 537 11.80 18.68 -44.47
N ASN A 538 10.94 19.29 -45.27
CA ASN A 538 9.68 18.75 -45.78
C ASN A 538 10.01 17.53 -46.67
N THR A 539 10.33 16.42 -46.02
CA THR A 539 10.29 15.09 -46.64
C THR A 539 8.84 14.67 -46.54
N ASN A 540 8.15 14.61 -47.67
CA ASN A 540 6.78 14.10 -47.76
C ASN A 540 6.79 12.62 -47.35
N TYR A 541 6.75 12.34 -46.05
CA TYR A 541 6.51 10.99 -45.55
C TYR A 541 5.09 10.59 -45.94
N THR A 542 4.95 9.44 -46.59
CA THR A 542 3.63 8.89 -46.90
C THR A 542 2.97 8.38 -45.62
N PHE A 543 1.64 8.23 -45.60
CA PHE A 543 0.94 7.65 -44.44
C PHE A 543 1.47 6.24 -44.12
N ALA A 544 1.81 5.48 -45.17
CA ALA A 544 2.44 4.18 -45.03
C ALA A 544 3.79 4.26 -44.30
N ASP A 545 4.64 5.27 -44.60
CA ASP A 545 5.93 5.45 -43.91
C ASP A 545 5.75 5.78 -42.43
N LEU A 546 4.78 6.64 -42.09
CA LEU A 546 4.47 7.01 -40.71
C LEU A 546 3.99 5.80 -39.89
N LEU A 547 3.04 5.02 -40.43
CA LEU A 547 2.53 3.84 -39.74
C LEU A 547 3.61 2.76 -39.60
N LEU A 548 4.48 2.62 -40.60
CA LEU A 548 5.61 1.68 -40.59
C LEU A 548 6.71 2.11 -39.61
N GLN A 549 6.90 3.41 -39.37
CA GLN A 549 7.73 3.94 -38.29
C GLN A 549 7.14 3.60 -36.92
N HIS A 550 5.83 3.77 -36.73
CA HIS A 550 5.17 3.36 -35.48
C HIS A 550 5.24 1.85 -35.25
N MET A 551 5.11 1.03 -36.30
CA MET A 551 5.33 -0.43 -36.23
C MET A 551 6.73 -0.77 -35.74
N LYS A 552 7.77 -0.15 -36.32
CA LYS A 552 9.17 -0.35 -35.88
C LYS A 552 9.39 0.05 -34.42
N GLN A 553 8.74 1.12 -33.96
CA GLN A 553 8.80 1.51 -32.55
C GLN A 553 8.10 0.48 -31.64
N CYS A 554 6.98 -0.09 -32.08
CA CYS A 554 6.34 -1.18 -31.35
C CYS A 554 7.20 -2.45 -31.35
N GLU A 555 7.90 -2.79 -32.43
CA GLU A 555 8.90 -3.88 -32.43
C GLU A 555 10.04 -3.62 -31.44
N TYR A 556 10.52 -2.37 -31.36
CA TYR A 556 11.48 -1.98 -30.32
C TYR A 556 10.91 -2.19 -28.92
N GLN A 557 9.65 -1.82 -28.67
CA GLN A 557 8.98 -2.05 -27.40
C GLN A 557 8.83 -3.54 -27.08
N VAL A 558 8.54 -4.39 -28.07
CA VAL A 558 8.54 -5.86 -27.93
C VAL A 558 9.89 -6.35 -27.41
N GLY A 559 10.99 -5.86 -27.99
CA GLY A 559 12.34 -6.17 -27.54
C GLY A 559 12.66 -5.60 -26.16
N ALA A 560 12.18 -4.38 -25.86
CA ALA A 560 12.40 -3.71 -24.58
C ALA A 560 11.68 -4.40 -23.42
N VAL A 561 10.42 -4.83 -23.58
CA VAL A 561 9.69 -5.64 -22.58
C VAL A 561 10.44 -6.92 -22.26
N GLN A 562 10.97 -7.58 -23.29
CA GLN A 562 11.71 -8.82 -23.13
C GLN A 562 13.06 -8.59 -22.45
N ASN A 563 13.80 -7.54 -22.82
CA ASN A 563 15.05 -7.15 -22.18
C ASN A 563 14.84 -6.74 -20.71
N TRP A 564 13.78 -5.99 -20.42
CA TRP A 564 13.41 -5.61 -19.06
C TRP A 564 13.12 -6.85 -18.20
N MET A 565 12.34 -7.81 -18.70
CA MET A 565 12.12 -9.09 -18.02
C MET A 565 13.44 -9.84 -17.76
N TYR A 566 14.36 -9.85 -18.73
CA TYR A 566 15.69 -10.45 -18.52
C TYR A 566 16.52 -9.70 -17.47
N GLY A 567 16.44 -8.38 -17.41
CA GLY A 567 17.05 -7.57 -16.35
C GLY A 567 16.50 -7.94 -14.97
N LEU A 568 15.18 -8.15 -14.86
CA LEU A 568 14.57 -8.65 -13.62
C LEU A 568 15.05 -10.06 -13.27
N GLN A 569 15.15 -10.96 -14.24
CA GLN A 569 15.70 -12.30 -14.01
C GLN A 569 17.16 -12.25 -13.51
N GLU A 570 17.96 -11.33 -14.04
CA GLU A 570 19.33 -11.07 -13.56
C GLU A 570 19.33 -10.55 -12.14
N GLY A 571 18.47 -9.58 -11.82
CA GLY A 571 18.30 -9.09 -10.45
C GLY A 571 17.93 -10.21 -9.47
N ILE A 572 16.98 -11.08 -9.85
CA ILE A 572 16.60 -12.23 -9.03
C ILE A 572 17.75 -13.24 -8.88
N GLU A 573 18.51 -13.52 -9.94
CA GLU A 573 19.64 -14.45 -9.86
C GLU A 573 20.77 -13.90 -8.97
N VAL A 574 21.06 -12.60 -9.05
CA VAL A 574 22.01 -11.94 -8.15
C VAL A 574 21.52 -12.02 -6.70
N TYR A 575 20.25 -11.65 -6.46
CA TYR A 575 19.68 -11.72 -5.12
C TYR A 575 19.62 -13.15 -4.59
N ARG A 576 19.34 -14.16 -5.41
CA ARG A 576 19.35 -15.57 -5.00
C ARG A 576 20.69 -16.02 -4.40
N ILE A 577 21.79 -15.34 -4.72
CA ILE A 577 23.10 -15.57 -4.12
C ILE A 577 23.17 -14.89 -2.75
N SER A 578 22.71 -13.63 -2.62
CA SER A 578 22.77 -12.85 -1.37
C SER A 578 21.64 -13.09 -0.38
N CYS A 579 20.52 -13.69 -0.80
CA CYS A 579 19.27 -13.75 -0.05
C CYS A 579 19.42 -14.39 1.34
N LYS A 580 20.34 -15.36 1.44
CA LYS A 580 20.66 -16.04 2.70
C LYS A 580 21.36 -15.11 3.68
N ASP A 581 22.32 -14.32 3.19
CA ASP A 581 23.03 -13.33 4.01
C ASP A 581 22.10 -12.18 4.39
N ASP A 582 21.26 -11.70 3.46
CA ASP A 582 20.28 -10.65 3.71
C ASP A 582 19.25 -11.07 4.77
N SER A 583 18.66 -12.26 4.62
CA SER A 583 17.71 -12.82 5.61
C SER A 583 18.36 -12.99 6.98
N ARG A 584 19.62 -13.44 7.00
CA ARG A 584 20.39 -13.60 8.24
C ARG A 584 20.68 -12.25 8.92
N ASN A 585 21.03 -11.22 8.16
CA ASN A 585 21.27 -9.88 8.70
C ASN A 585 19.97 -9.29 9.29
N GLN A 586 18.83 -9.50 8.62
CA GLN A 586 17.53 -9.10 9.14
C GLN A 586 17.18 -9.87 10.44
N ALA A 587 17.44 -11.18 10.48
CA ALA A 587 17.23 -11.99 11.67
C ALA A 587 18.09 -11.53 12.86
N HIS A 588 19.39 -11.29 12.65
CA HIS A 588 20.29 -10.77 13.69
C HIS A 588 19.84 -9.41 14.22
N THR A 589 19.39 -8.52 13.33
CA THR A 589 18.86 -7.22 13.74
C THR A 589 17.65 -7.38 14.66
N TRP A 590 16.69 -8.23 14.25
CA TRP A 590 15.50 -8.49 15.05
C TRP A 590 15.81 -9.18 16.39
N ILE A 591 16.67 -10.21 16.39
CA ILE A 591 17.13 -10.91 17.59
C ILE A 591 17.82 -9.93 18.55
N SER A 592 18.70 -9.07 18.04
CA SER A 592 19.38 -8.04 18.85
C SER A 592 18.37 -7.14 19.56
N ASP A 593 17.36 -6.66 18.84
CA ASP A 593 16.34 -5.77 19.40
C ASP A 593 15.39 -6.48 20.38
N ALA A 594 15.02 -7.73 20.11
CA ALA A 594 14.24 -8.56 21.03
C ALA A 594 15.03 -8.85 22.32
N THR A 595 16.30 -9.23 22.21
CA THR A 595 17.21 -9.47 23.34
C THR A 595 17.42 -8.21 24.18
N LYS A 596 17.56 -7.02 23.57
CA LYS A 596 17.62 -5.74 24.32
C LYS A 596 16.36 -5.50 25.15
N LYS A 597 15.17 -5.79 24.63
CA LYS A 597 13.91 -5.64 25.37
C LYS A 597 13.86 -6.60 26.57
N LEU A 598 14.25 -7.86 26.37
CA LEU A 598 14.33 -8.86 27.45
C LEU A 598 15.37 -8.45 28.50
N ALA A 599 16.53 -7.94 28.09
CA ALA A 599 17.59 -7.49 28.98
C ALA A 599 17.13 -6.33 29.86
N LYS A 600 16.47 -5.33 29.27
CA LYS A 600 15.88 -4.21 30.02
C LYS A 600 14.85 -4.68 31.04
N ARG A 601 14.03 -5.68 30.69
CA ARG A 601 13.05 -6.25 31.61
C ARG A 601 13.73 -6.98 32.78
N MET A 602 14.76 -7.77 32.51
CA MET A 602 15.57 -8.41 33.55
C MET A 602 16.22 -7.37 34.47
N GLU A 603 16.82 -6.32 33.91
CA GLU A 603 17.44 -5.22 34.65
C GLU A 603 16.46 -4.56 35.62
N VAL A 604 15.26 -4.21 35.14
CA VAL A 604 14.18 -3.65 35.98
C VAL A 604 13.78 -4.62 37.10
N LYS A 605 13.62 -5.92 36.81
CA LYS A 605 13.31 -6.92 37.83
C LYS A 605 14.43 -7.00 38.89
N LEU A 606 15.70 -6.97 38.48
CA LEU A 606 16.85 -7.00 39.38
C LEU A 606 16.96 -5.74 40.25
N GLU A 607 16.69 -4.56 39.71
CA GLU A 607 16.75 -3.31 40.48
C GLU A 607 15.64 -3.27 41.54
N ILE A 608 14.40 -3.64 41.18
CA ILE A 608 13.30 -3.77 42.15
C ILE A 608 13.66 -4.81 43.21
N HIS A 609 14.22 -5.95 42.80
CA HIS A 609 14.63 -7.01 43.71
C HIS A 609 15.72 -6.56 44.69
N LYS A 610 16.71 -5.79 44.24
CA LYS A 610 17.77 -5.22 45.09
C LYS A 610 17.19 -4.36 46.21
N THR A 611 16.18 -3.53 45.92
CA THR A 611 15.52 -2.72 46.95
C THR A 611 14.79 -3.55 48.02
N LYS A 612 14.44 -4.81 47.74
CA LYS A 612 13.78 -5.68 48.72
C LYS A 612 14.67 -6.01 49.91
N TYR A 613 15.97 -6.19 49.70
CA TYR A 613 16.92 -6.45 50.80
C TYR A 613 16.89 -5.33 51.83
N GLU A 614 17.03 -4.08 51.37
CA GLU A 614 17.00 -2.90 52.24
C GLU A 614 15.64 -2.72 52.92
N ARG A 615 14.53 -2.91 52.17
CA ARG A 615 13.19 -2.82 52.74
C ARG A 615 12.94 -3.85 53.83
N ILE A 616 13.38 -5.09 53.65
CA ILE A 616 13.24 -6.16 54.65
C ILE A 616 14.13 -5.87 55.85
N LYS A 617 15.37 -5.42 55.62
CA LYS A 617 16.31 -5.07 56.68
C LYS A 617 15.76 -3.94 57.56
N CYS A 618 15.43 -2.79 56.97
CA CYS A 618 15.01 -1.61 57.71
C CYS A 618 13.55 -1.69 58.16
N GLY A 619 12.67 -2.24 57.33
CA GLY A 619 11.23 -2.25 57.58
C GLY A 619 10.74 -3.38 58.48
N ILE A 620 11.48 -4.49 58.57
CA ILE A 620 11.06 -5.65 59.37
C ILE A 620 12.13 -6.00 60.41
N TYR A 621 13.36 -6.27 59.99
CA TYR A 621 14.41 -6.74 60.90
C TYR A 621 14.79 -5.70 61.96
N GLU A 622 15.11 -4.46 61.56
CA GLU A 622 15.53 -3.41 62.51
C GLU A 622 14.41 -3.00 63.45
N VAL A 623 13.16 -2.93 62.94
CA VAL A 623 11.96 -2.68 63.76
C VAL A 623 11.81 -3.79 64.80
N ARG A 624 11.86 -5.05 64.38
CA ARG A 624 11.71 -6.18 65.28
C ARG A 624 12.84 -6.27 66.30
N LEU A 625 14.07 -5.97 65.90
CA LEU A 625 15.22 -5.91 66.80
C LEU A 625 15.03 -4.83 67.88
N ALA A 626 14.51 -3.66 67.52
CA ALA A 626 14.21 -2.59 68.46
C ALA A 626 13.08 -3.00 69.44
N GLU A 627 12.03 -3.65 68.96
CA GLU A 627 10.97 -4.20 69.82
C GLU A 627 11.51 -5.18 70.85
N LEU A 628 12.32 -6.17 70.43
CA LEU A 628 12.93 -7.15 71.33
C LEU A 628 13.79 -6.47 72.41
N LYS A 629 14.54 -5.43 72.05
CA LYS A 629 15.34 -4.64 73.01
C LYS A 629 14.43 -3.92 74.01
N ILE A 630 13.41 -3.21 73.52
CA ILE A 630 12.42 -2.52 74.36
C ILE A 630 11.75 -3.50 75.33
N HIS A 631 11.36 -4.70 74.88
CA HIS A 631 10.75 -5.71 75.75
C HIS A 631 11.68 -6.11 76.89
N SER A 632 12.96 -6.32 76.58
CA SER A 632 13.98 -6.64 77.58
C SER A 632 14.24 -5.49 78.55
N GLU A 633 14.28 -4.25 78.06
CA GLU A 633 14.49 -3.04 78.86
C GLU A 633 13.32 -2.78 79.81
N ILE A 634 12.08 -2.95 79.36
CA ILE A 634 10.89 -2.80 80.19
C ILE A 634 10.90 -3.83 81.33
N LEU A 635 11.24 -5.10 81.03
CA LEU A 635 11.38 -6.13 82.07
C LEU A 635 12.47 -5.77 83.08
N ASN A 636 13.65 -5.37 82.61
CA ASN A 636 14.77 -4.99 83.47
C ASN A 636 14.45 -3.75 84.32
N SER A 637 13.76 -2.77 83.75
CA SER A 637 13.27 -1.59 84.47
C SER A 637 12.28 -1.96 85.56
N HIS A 638 11.33 -2.86 85.29
CA HIS A 638 10.38 -3.38 86.28
C HIS A 638 11.09 -4.14 87.41
N ILE A 639 12.08 -4.98 87.08
CA ILE A 639 12.93 -5.67 88.07
C ILE A 639 13.66 -4.65 88.94
N LYS A 640 14.30 -3.65 88.32
CA LYS A 640 15.03 -2.60 89.04
C LYS A 640 14.13 -1.80 89.98
N GLY A 641 12.93 -1.40 89.53
CA GLY A 641 11.97 -0.70 90.38
C GLY A 641 11.48 -1.54 91.57
N ALA A 642 11.35 -2.85 91.40
CA ALA A 642 11.05 -3.75 92.52
C ALA A 642 12.25 -3.92 93.47
N GLU A 643 13.49 -3.92 92.97
CA GLU A 643 14.69 -3.92 93.80
C GLU A 643 14.86 -2.62 94.60
N GLU A 644 14.52 -1.47 94.01
CA GLU A 644 14.50 -0.17 94.70
C GLU A 644 13.46 -0.17 95.84
N GLU A 645 12.25 -0.69 95.63
CA GLU A 645 11.27 -0.85 96.72
C GLU A 645 11.78 -1.79 97.82
N ILE A 646 12.55 -2.85 97.51
CA ILE A 646 13.20 -3.67 98.54
C ILE A 646 14.22 -2.86 99.34
N ILE A 647 15.02 -2.03 98.68
CA ILE A 647 16.02 -1.17 99.34
C ILE A 647 15.32 -0.19 100.28
N ASP A 648 14.22 0.41 99.86
CA ASP A 648 13.46 1.34 100.70
C ASP A 648 12.82 0.66 101.91
N ILE A 649 12.33 -0.58 101.75
CA ILE A 649 11.86 -1.40 102.88
C ILE A 649 13.00 -1.69 103.86
N ALA A 650 14.19 -2.04 103.36
CA ALA A 650 15.36 -2.27 104.20
C ALA A 650 15.79 -1.01 104.97
N LYS A 651 15.72 0.17 104.35
CA LYS A 651 15.98 1.46 105.03
C LYS A 651 14.97 1.74 106.14
N TYR A 652 13.68 1.60 105.86
CA TYR A 652 12.62 1.77 106.87
C TYR A 652 12.85 0.85 108.08
N PHE A 653 13.28 -0.37 107.81
CA PHE A 653 13.65 -1.37 108.82
C PHE A 653 14.90 -0.98 109.64
N ALA A 654 15.91 -0.39 109.02
CA ALA A 654 17.05 0.18 109.73
C ALA A 654 16.66 1.40 110.60
N ASP A 655 15.74 2.24 110.14
CA ASP A 655 15.23 3.37 110.92
C ASP A 655 14.46 2.91 112.16
N LEU A 656 13.63 1.88 112.03
CA LEU A 656 12.96 1.24 113.17
C LEU A 656 13.95 0.67 114.19
N GLU A 657 15.04 0.04 113.73
CA GLU A 657 16.11 -0.41 114.62
C GLU A 657 16.75 0.75 115.38
N ASN A 658 17.01 1.88 114.72
CA ASN A 658 17.57 3.07 115.36
C ASN A 658 16.61 3.66 116.41
N GLN A 659 15.31 3.70 116.13
CA GLN A 659 14.31 4.14 117.10
C GLN A 659 14.27 3.21 118.32
N CYS A 660 14.39 1.90 118.13
CA CYS A 660 14.51 0.96 119.25
C CYS A 660 15.75 1.26 120.12
N LYS A 661 16.90 1.58 119.50
CA LYS A 661 18.13 1.97 120.24
C LYS A 661 17.94 3.23 121.07
N ILE A 662 17.19 4.21 120.58
CA ILE A 662 16.87 5.45 121.31
C ILE A 662 16.07 5.13 122.58
N ILE A 663 14.99 4.36 122.46
CA ILE A 663 14.14 3.95 123.62
C ILE A 663 14.99 3.23 124.68
N ILE A 664 15.90 2.34 124.27
CA ILE A 664 16.81 1.65 125.19
C ILE A 664 17.78 2.62 125.87
N SER A 665 18.32 3.60 125.15
CA SER A 665 19.23 4.58 125.72
C SER A 665 18.55 5.43 126.79
N GLU A 666 17.29 5.79 126.56
CA GLU A 666 16.46 6.52 127.53
C GLU A 666 16.13 5.65 128.74
N PHE A 667 15.78 4.37 128.52
CA PHE A 667 15.62 3.41 129.61
C PHE A 667 16.90 3.30 130.46
N LYS A 668 18.08 3.14 129.85
CA LYS A 668 19.37 3.09 130.56
C LYS A 668 19.64 4.36 131.37
N LYS A 669 19.30 5.53 130.84
CA LYS A 669 19.41 6.80 131.57
C LYS A 669 18.50 6.81 132.80
N ASN A 670 17.24 6.39 132.64
CA ASN A 670 16.28 6.29 133.75
C ASN A 670 16.76 5.30 134.82
N ILE A 671 17.26 4.15 134.39
CA ILE A 671 17.92 3.12 135.20
C ILE A 671 19.09 3.70 136.01
N ALA A 672 20.03 4.42 135.39
CA ALA A 672 21.15 5.07 136.09
C ALA A 672 20.68 6.13 137.11
N THR A 673 19.61 6.88 136.81
CA THR A 673 19.03 7.81 137.79
C THR A 673 18.39 7.10 138.98
N LEU A 674 17.80 5.91 138.77
CA LEU A 674 17.24 5.09 139.84
C LEU A 674 18.36 4.48 140.70
N GLU A 675 19.48 4.06 140.12
CA GLU A 675 20.67 3.61 140.88
C GLU A 675 21.13 4.69 141.86
N LEU A 676 21.29 5.93 141.40
CA LEU A 676 21.71 7.05 142.26
C LEU A 676 20.72 7.31 143.40
N LYS A 677 19.41 7.28 143.11
CA LYS A 677 18.36 7.43 144.13
C LYS A 677 18.34 6.28 145.13
N THR A 678 18.78 5.08 144.73
CA THR A 678 18.87 3.91 145.60
C THR A 678 19.96 4.10 146.65
N ILE A 679 21.11 4.65 146.26
CA ILE A 679 22.22 4.97 147.20
C ILE A 679 21.78 6.02 148.24
N GLN A 680 20.86 6.91 147.87
CA GLN A 680 20.37 8.01 148.72
C GLN A 680 19.15 7.64 149.57
N ALA A 681 18.62 6.42 149.45
CA ALA A 681 17.43 6.01 150.18
C ALA A 681 17.69 5.96 151.69
N SER A 682 16.81 6.59 152.45
CA SER A 682 16.95 6.76 153.92
C SER A 682 15.97 5.90 154.72
N SER A 683 15.01 5.25 154.05
CA SER A 683 14.01 4.38 154.66
C SER A 683 13.64 3.19 153.78
N SER A 684 13.16 2.10 154.40
CA SER A 684 12.71 0.91 153.66
C SER A 684 11.51 1.19 152.72
N ASN A 685 10.69 2.19 153.01
CA ASN A 685 9.56 2.58 152.14
C ASN A 685 10.03 3.27 150.86
N GLU A 686 11.08 4.10 150.92
CA GLU A 686 11.71 4.69 149.74
C GLU A 686 12.30 3.62 148.82
N ALA A 687 12.99 2.62 149.38
CA ALA A 687 13.54 1.50 148.61
C ALA A 687 12.43 0.66 147.93
N LYS A 688 11.29 0.40 148.60
CA LYS A 688 10.13 -0.28 147.97
C LYS A 688 9.55 0.52 146.80
N PHE A 689 9.44 1.84 146.93
CA PHE A 689 8.98 2.71 145.85
C PHE A 689 9.95 2.68 144.65
N LEU A 690 11.26 2.64 144.89
CA LEU A 690 12.27 2.50 143.84
C LEU A 690 12.17 1.17 143.08
N ILE A 691 11.87 0.04 143.76
CA ILE A 691 11.60 -1.25 143.09
C ILE A 691 10.35 -1.17 142.21
N GLN A 692 9.27 -0.56 142.69
CA GLN A 692 8.06 -0.36 141.90
C GLN A 692 8.33 0.52 140.66
N ASN A 693 9.11 1.58 140.83
CA ASN A 693 9.49 2.48 139.75
C ASN A 693 10.43 1.80 138.73
N LEU A 694 11.37 0.97 139.18
CA LEU A 694 12.21 0.12 138.32
C LEU A 694 11.36 -0.82 137.45
N ASN A 695 10.41 -1.52 138.07
CA ASN A 695 9.49 -2.41 137.36
C ASN A 695 8.58 -1.65 136.39
N TYR A 696 8.14 -0.46 136.76
CA TYR A 696 7.37 0.43 135.89
C TYR A 696 8.19 0.87 134.67
N CYS A 697 9.41 1.37 134.87
CA CYS A 697 10.31 1.78 133.80
C CYS A 697 10.60 0.64 132.81
N SER A 698 10.84 -0.58 133.33
CA SER A 698 11.07 -1.77 132.50
C SER A 698 9.83 -2.12 131.67
N LYS A 699 8.67 -2.20 132.32
CA LYS A 699 7.40 -2.53 131.64
C LYS A 699 6.97 -1.47 130.63
N ASN A 700 7.23 -0.19 130.92
CA ASN A 700 6.97 0.91 129.99
C ASN A 700 7.86 0.80 128.75
N CYS A 701 9.18 0.60 128.94
CA CYS A 701 10.13 0.36 127.85
C CYS A 701 9.72 -0.85 126.99
N GLU A 702 9.34 -1.97 127.62
CA GLU A 702 8.85 -3.14 126.87
C GLU A 702 7.59 -2.84 126.06
N THR A 703 6.69 -2.02 126.60
CA THR A 703 5.42 -1.66 125.95
C THR A 703 5.66 -0.73 124.76
N GLU A 704 6.53 0.27 124.92
CA GLU A 704 6.94 1.17 123.83
C GLU A 704 7.63 0.41 122.70
N LEU A 705 8.55 -0.51 123.02
CA LEU A 705 9.19 -1.38 122.03
C LEU A 705 8.19 -2.28 121.31
N LYS A 706 7.24 -2.91 122.03
CA LYS A 706 6.18 -3.72 121.42
C LYS A 706 5.29 -2.90 120.48
N ASN A 707 4.93 -1.69 120.88
CA ASN A 707 4.09 -0.81 120.06
C ASN A 707 4.80 -0.35 118.79
N LEU A 708 6.08 0.03 118.90
CA LEU A 708 6.89 0.46 117.76
C LEU A 708 7.07 -0.65 116.72
N MET A 709 7.18 -1.90 117.16
CA MET A 709 7.42 -3.06 116.28
C MET A 709 6.13 -3.73 115.78
N LYS A 710 4.96 -3.39 116.36
CA LYS A 710 3.65 -3.95 115.95
C LYS A 710 3.34 -3.83 114.44
N PRO A 711 3.62 -2.71 113.75
CA PRO A 711 3.29 -2.58 112.33
C PRO A 711 4.23 -3.34 111.38
N LEU A 712 5.31 -3.97 111.88
CA LEU A 712 6.35 -4.58 111.05
C LEU A 712 5.81 -5.65 110.08
N ASP A 713 4.98 -6.56 110.58
CA ASP A 713 4.41 -7.64 109.78
C ASP A 713 3.39 -7.12 108.76
N THR A 714 2.64 -6.09 109.11
CA THR A 714 1.69 -5.44 108.22
C THR A 714 2.42 -4.79 107.04
N ILE A 715 3.45 -3.99 107.33
CA ILE A 715 4.26 -3.29 106.30
C ILE A 715 4.98 -4.29 105.39
N TYR A 716 5.55 -5.36 105.95
CA TYR A 716 6.14 -6.45 105.18
C TYR A 716 5.14 -7.03 104.16
N ASN A 717 3.95 -7.39 104.62
CA ASN A 717 2.94 -8.05 103.80
C ASN A 717 2.37 -7.10 102.74
N GLU A 718 2.05 -5.86 103.11
CA GLU A 718 1.53 -4.83 102.20
C GLU A 718 2.50 -4.58 101.05
N ARG A 719 3.79 -4.40 101.35
CA ARG A 719 4.81 -4.13 100.33
C ARG A 719 5.06 -5.32 99.42
N PHE A 720 5.12 -6.54 99.97
CA PHE A 720 5.25 -7.75 99.17
C PHE A 720 4.06 -7.91 98.21
N ILE A 721 2.83 -7.70 98.71
CA ILE A 721 1.61 -7.74 97.90
C ILE A 721 1.65 -6.68 96.80
N LYS A 722 2.11 -5.46 97.10
CA LYS A 722 2.24 -4.37 96.11
C LYS A 722 3.17 -4.75 94.95
N ILE A 723 4.35 -5.32 95.23
CA ILE A 723 5.30 -5.78 94.19
C ILE A 723 4.68 -6.91 93.36
N LYS A 724 4.00 -7.86 94.01
CA LYS A 724 3.32 -8.97 93.32
C LYS A 724 2.19 -8.48 92.42
N GLN A 725 1.35 -7.57 92.90
CA GLN A 725 0.28 -6.95 92.11
C GLN A 725 0.84 -6.15 90.92
N SER A 726 1.95 -5.43 91.12
CA SER A 726 2.64 -4.73 90.04
C SER A 726 3.11 -5.71 88.95
N SER A 727 3.69 -6.84 89.33
CA SER A 727 4.13 -7.89 88.41
C SER A 727 2.98 -8.56 87.65
N ILE A 728 1.82 -8.77 88.30
CA ILE A 728 0.60 -9.26 87.65
C ILE A 728 0.08 -8.23 86.64
N LYS A 729 0.04 -6.95 87.01
CA LYS A 729 -0.39 -5.86 86.12
C LYS A 729 0.53 -5.74 84.90
N PHE A 730 1.84 -5.89 85.11
CA PHE A 730 2.82 -5.90 84.04
C PHE A 730 2.59 -7.07 83.07
N ALA A 731 2.46 -8.30 83.59
CA ALA A 731 2.19 -9.48 82.77
C ALA A 731 0.88 -9.38 81.95
N ARG A 732 -0.18 -8.77 82.52
CA ARG A 732 -1.47 -8.56 81.83
C ARG A 732 -1.41 -7.55 80.67
N LYS A 733 -0.40 -6.69 80.62
CA LYS A 733 -0.23 -5.71 79.53
C LYS A 733 0.43 -6.33 78.30
N ILE A 734 1.07 -7.48 78.46
CA ILE A 734 1.74 -8.19 77.38
C ILE A 734 0.69 -8.90 76.54
N ARG A 735 0.72 -8.66 75.23
CA ARG A 735 -0.18 -9.29 74.25
C ARG A 735 0.64 -10.04 73.20
N LEU A 736 0.18 -11.23 72.86
CA LEU A 736 0.83 -12.07 71.84
C LEU A 736 0.52 -11.57 70.43
N PHE A 737 1.34 -11.92 69.45
CA PHE A 737 1.02 -11.68 68.04
C PHE A 737 -0.33 -12.28 67.61
N SER A 738 -0.76 -13.40 68.20
CA SER A 738 -2.08 -13.99 67.98
C SER A 738 -3.25 -13.17 68.53
N GLU A 739 -2.96 -12.14 69.32
CA GLU A 739 -3.91 -11.24 69.99
C GLU A 739 -3.73 -9.78 69.55
N ASP A 740 -3.18 -9.56 68.35
CA ASP A 740 -2.79 -8.25 67.81
C ASP A 740 -1.77 -7.49 68.69
N GLY A 741 -0.96 -8.22 69.45
CA GLY A 741 0.18 -7.71 70.20
C GLY A 741 1.51 -7.83 69.44
N ASN A 742 2.60 -7.57 70.14
CA ASN A 742 3.96 -7.58 69.59
C ASN A 742 4.91 -8.56 70.30
N TYR A 743 4.41 -9.39 71.23
CA TYR A 743 5.23 -10.41 71.88
C TYR A 743 5.06 -11.78 71.19
N HIS A 744 6.17 -12.50 71.06
CA HIS A 744 6.17 -13.92 70.77
C HIS A 744 6.00 -14.75 72.05
N SER A 745 5.48 -15.97 71.94
CA SER A 745 5.27 -16.88 73.08
C SER A 745 6.54 -17.13 73.90
N ASP A 746 7.67 -17.45 73.26
CA ASP A 746 8.96 -17.61 73.96
C ASP A 746 9.39 -16.35 74.74
N GLU A 747 9.10 -15.14 74.25
CA GLU A 747 9.41 -13.90 74.98
C GLU A 747 8.55 -13.76 76.22
N VAL A 748 7.26 -14.08 76.10
CA VAL A 748 6.34 -14.10 77.24
C VAL A 748 6.81 -15.12 78.28
N GLU A 749 7.34 -16.26 77.85
CA GLU A 749 7.94 -17.24 78.75
C GLU A 749 9.17 -16.67 79.47
N GLN A 750 10.07 -15.99 78.76
CA GLN A 750 11.24 -15.33 79.36
C GLN A 750 10.82 -14.26 80.39
N VAL A 751 9.86 -13.41 80.04
CA VAL A 751 9.30 -12.40 80.95
C VAL A 751 8.69 -13.06 82.18
N THR A 752 7.86 -14.09 81.99
CA THR A 752 7.20 -14.82 83.07
C THR A 752 8.22 -15.45 84.03
N ASN A 753 9.30 -16.03 83.49
CA ASN A 753 10.40 -16.60 84.26
C ASN A 753 11.18 -15.51 85.01
N GLY A 754 11.41 -14.35 84.39
CA GLY A 754 12.00 -13.16 85.02
C GLY A 754 11.18 -12.68 86.22
N LEU A 755 9.85 -12.56 86.06
CA LEU A 755 8.94 -12.16 87.15
C LEU A 755 8.88 -13.19 88.27
N LYS A 756 8.85 -14.50 87.96
CA LYS A 756 8.92 -15.57 88.97
C LYS A 756 10.23 -15.50 89.76
N LYS A 757 11.36 -15.24 89.09
CA LYS A 757 12.67 -15.07 89.74
C LYS A 757 12.67 -13.84 90.65
N LEU A 758 12.09 -12.72 90.19
CA LEU A 758 11.91 -11.51 90.99
C LEU A 758 11.09 -11.80 92.26
N GLU A 759 9.92 -12.44 92.16
CA GLU A 759 9.08 -12.76 93.33
C GLU A 759 9.84 -13.63 94.36
N LYS A 760 10.62 -14.62 93.88
CA LYS A 760 11.48 -15.44 94.75
C LYS A 760 12.57 -14.60 95.44
N THR A 761 13.27 -13.73 94.70
CA THR A 761 14.33 -12.87 95.24
C THR A 761 13.78 -11.87 96.26
N VAL A 762 12.63 -11.23 95.96
CA VAL A 762 11.93 -10.31 96.87
C VAL A 762 11.59 -11.02 98.18
N LYS A 763 10.94 -12.20 98.09
CA LYS A 763 10.54 -12.98 99.27
C LYS A 763 11.75 -13.38 100.12
N ALA A 764 12.85 -13.81 99.49
CA ALA A 764 14.08 -14.18 100.18
C ALA A 764 14.71 -12.98 100.92
N LYS A 765 14.92 -11.85 100.23
CA LYS A 765 15.50 -10.63 100.81
C LYS A 765 14.65 -10.08 101.97
N LEU A 766 13.33 -9.97 101.79
CA LEU A 766 12.44 -9.49 102.85
C LEU A 766 12.43 -10.42 104.07
N ASN A 767 12.51 -11.74 103.87
CA ASN A 767 12.61 -12.69 104.98
C ASN A 767 13.93 -12.54 105.76
N THR A 768 15.03 -12.25 105.08
CA THR A 768 16.32 -11.97 105.74
C THR A 768 16.20 -10.74 106.63
N VAL A 769 15.70 -9.61 106.12
CA VAL A 769 15.55 -8.38 106.91
C VAL A 769 14.58 -8.57 108.08
N LYS A 770 13.46 -9.27 107.86
CA LYS A 770 12.53 -9.62 108.94
C LYS A 770 13.20 -10.44 110.05
N LYS A 771 14.02 -11.43 109.70
CA LYS A 771 14.77 -12.24 110.67
C LYS A 771 15.79 -11.41 111.44
N GLU A 772 16.50 -10.48 110.78
CA GLU A 772 17.45 -9.57 111.42
C GLU A 772 16.78 -8.69 112.47
N ILE A 773 15.62 -8.09 112.13
CA ILE A 773 14.84 -7.30 113.08
C ILE A 773 14.38 -8.14 114.27
N GLN A 774 13.84 -9.34 114.03
CA GLN A 774 13.39 -10.22 115.11
C GLN A 774 14.55 -10.70 116.00
N ALA A 775 15.73 -10.93 115.43
CA ALA A 775 16.93 -11.27 116.20
C ALA A 775 17.39 -10.07 117.05
N ASN A 776 17.40 -8.88 116.47
CA ASN A 776 17.75 -7.65 117.17
C ASN A 776 16.72 -7.34 118.28
N GLN A 777 15.43 -7.56 118.02
CA GLN A 777 14.36 -7.46 119.01
C GLN A 777 14.65 -8.33 120.23
N LYS A 778 14.94 -9.62 120.04
CA LYS A 778 15.27 -10.53 121.14
C LYS A 778 16.49 -10.05 121.91
N LYS A 779 17.52 -9.57 121.22
CA LYS A 779 18.72 -8.99 121.84
C LYS A 779 18.40 -7.74 122.66
N ILE A 780 17.51 -6.89 122.17
CA ILE A 780 17.06 -5.66 122.82
C ILE A 780 16.26 -5.96 124.08
N PHE A 781 15.27 -6.86 124.04
CA PHE A 781 14.52 -7.26 125.23
C PHE A 781 15.43 -7.94 126.27
N ALA A 782 16.37 -8.77 125.82
CA ALA A 782 17.38 -9.34 126.71
C ALA A 782 18.25 -8.26 127.37
N GLN A 783 18.60 -7.19 126.65
CA GLN A 783 19.35 -6.07 127.19
C GLN A 783 18.54 -5.28 128.24
N VAL A 784 17.26 -5.01 128.00
CA VAL A 784 16.37 -4.35 128.98
C VAL A 784 16.31 -5.17 130.28
N ASN A 785 16.09 -6.49 130.15
CA ASN A 785 16.07 -7.40 131.30
C ASN A 785 17.43 -7.48 132.02
N ALA A 786 18.54 -7.46 131.28
CA ALA A 786 19.88 -7.48 131.86
C ALA A 786 20.19 -6.21 132.64
N GLU A 787 19.84 -5.02 132.14
CA GLU A 787 20.04 -3.76 132.86
C GLU A 787 19.15 -3.70 134.12
N GLN A 788 17.91 -4.18 134.04
CA GLN A 788 17.05 -4.30 135.23
C GLN A 788 17.65 -5.28 136.27
N ALA A 789 18.18 -6.42 135.81
CA ALA A 789 18.75 -7.45 136.68
C ALA A 789 20.07 -7.03 137.35
N LYS A 790 20.79 -6.02 136.85
CA LYS A 790 21.98 -5.47 137.55
C LYS A 790 21.59 -4.70 138.81
N ILE A 791 20.49 -3.96 138.74
CA ILE A 791 20.06 -3.03 139.79
C ILE A 791 19.15 -3.70 140.79
N LEU A 792 18.28 -4.58 140.32
CA LEU A 792 17.28 -5.21 141.16
C LEU A 792 17.88 -5.88 142.42
N PRO A 793 18.99 -6.66 142.34
CA PRO A 793 19.64 -7.21 143.52
C PRO A 793 20.18 -6.12 144.44
N PHE A 794 20.81 -5.07 143.89
CA PHE A 794 21.36 -3.95 144.65
C PHE A 794 20.27 -3.22 145.46
N VAL A 795 19.15 -2.85 144.82
CA VAL A 795 18.00 -2.21 145.48
C VAL A 795 17.36 -3.15 146.51
N THR A 796 17.32 -4.45 146.22
CA THR A 796 16.75 -5.46 147.13
C THR A 796 17.62 -5.65 148.37
N THR A 797 18.96 -5.65 148.23
CA THR A 797 19.89 -5.69 149.36
C THR A 797 19.80 -4.41 150.17
N SER A 798 19.80 -3.23 149.53
CA SER A 798 19.60 -1.95 150.25
C SER A 798 18.24 -1.89 150.96
N LEU A 799 17.18 -2.48 150.39
CA LEU A 799 15.90 -2.63 151.08
C LEU A 799 16.04 -3.48 152.35
N GLN A 800 16.74 -4.61 152.30
CA GLN A 800 16.98 -5.47 153.47
C GLN A 800 17.82 -4.77 154.55
N GLU A 801 18.86 -4.05 154.14
CA GLU A 801 19.72 -3.27 155.05
C GLU A 801 18.94 -2.13 155.71
N LEU A 802 18.17 -1.35 154.94
CA LEU A 802 17.32 -0.28 155.48
C LEU A 802 16.20 -0.83 156.37
N GLN A 803 15.61 -1.99 156.04
CA GLN A 803 14.67 -2.67 156.94
C GLN A 803 15.33 -3.06 158.26
N TYR A 804 16.58 -3.54 158.23
CA TYR A 804 17.34 -3.86 159.43
C TYR A 804 17.66 -2.60 160.26
N VAL A 805 18.01 -1.48 159.61
CA VAL A 805 18.21 -0.17 160.26
C VAL A 805 16.91 0.36 160.87
N ASP A 806 15.79 0.29 160.16
CA ASP A 806 14.47 0.69 160.64
C ASP A 806 14.08 -0.14 161.90
N ILE A 807 14.27 -1.46 161.86
CA ILE A 807 14.03 -2.36 163.01
C ILE A 807 14.93 -2.00 164.20
N ASN A 808 16.23 -1.81 163.98
CA ASN A 808 17.16 -1.44 165.04
C ASN A 808 16.85 -0.07 165.65
N THR A 809 16.42 0.90 164.84
CA THR A 809 16.02 2.23 165.31
C THR A 809 14.80 2.13 166.23
N ILE A 810 13.81 1.30 165.87
CA ILE A 810 12.63 1.03 166.72
C ILE A 810 13.06 0.34 168.03
N ILE A 811 13.95 -0.66 167.98
CA ILE A 811 14.46 -1.37 169.16
C ILE A 811 15.22 -0.41 170.09
N ILE A 812 16.11 0.43 169.55
CA ILE A 812 16.88 1.42 170.33
C ILE A 812 15.96 2.45 170.97
N GLN A 813 14.96 2.96 170.25
CA GLN A 813 13.97 3.89 170.82
C GLN A 813 13.20 3.25 171.98
N ASN A 814 12.77 1.99 171.84
CA ASN A 814 12.09 1.26 172.91
C ASN A 814 13.00 1.04 174.12
N LEU A 815 14.25 0.62 173.92
CA LEU A 815 15.24 0.46 174.99
C LEU A 815 15.56 1.79 175.71
N GLN A 816 15.62 2.91 174.99
CA GLN A 816 15.81 4.23 175.59
C GLN A 816 14.63 4.66 176.46
N VAL A 817 13.40 4.30 176.08
CA VAL A 817 12.20 4.54 176.89
C VAL A 817 12.23 3.70 178.16
N ASP A 818 12.59 2.41 178.06
CA ASP A 818 12.67 1.50 179.20
C ASP A 818 13.78 1.90 180.18
N LEU A 819 14.98 2.26 179.69
CA LEU A 819 16.07 2.77 180.52
C LEU A 819 15.70 4.06 181.27
N LYS A 820 14.99 4.99 180.62
CA LYS A 820 14.50 6.21 181.28
C LYS A 820 13.52 5.89 182.40
N LYS A 821 12.63 4.91 182.19
CA LYS A 821 11.65 4.45 183.18
C LYS A 821 12.35 3.82 184.39
N GLU A 822 13.35 2.97 184.17
CA GLU A 822 14.09 2.35 185.28
C GLU A 822 14.94 3.33 186.08
N THR A 823 15.58 4.28 185.39
CA THR A 823 16.38 5.33 186.05
C THR A 823 15.51 6.22 186.96
N PHE A 824 14.25 6.46 186.57
CA PHE A 824 13.31 7.22 187.37
C PHE A 824 12.92 6.49 188.66
N ASN A 825 12.58 5.20 188.56
CA ASN A 825 12.17 4.40 189.71
C ASN A 825 13.30 4.26 190.76
N LEU A 826 14.54 4.00 190.32
CA LEU A 826 15.71 3.93 191.22
C LEU A 826 15.92 5.23 192.01
N LYS A 827 15.81 6.39 191.34
CA LYS A 827 15.94 7.70 192.00
C LYS A 827 14.84 7.96 193.03
N PHE A 828 13.62 7.49 192.76
CA PHE A 828 12.49 7.65 193.68
C PHE A 828 12.71 6.85 194.98
N PHE A 829 13.11 5.57 194.88
CA PHE A 829 13.32 4.73 196.06
C PHE A 829 14.50 5.20 196.92
N ILE A 830 15.62 5.57 196.31
CA ILE A 830 16.81 6.08 197.05
C ILE A 830 16.44 7.31 197.88
N LYS A 831 15.77 8.29 197.27
CA LYS A 831 15.41 9.54 197.95
C LYS A 831 14.44 9.32 199.12
N LYS A 832 13.48 8.41 198.95
CA LYS A 832 12.55 8.02 200.02
C LYS A 832 13.29 7.45 201.25
N THR A 833 14.35 6.66 201.05
CA THR A 833 15.18 6.14 202.15
C THR A 833 16.07 7.19 202.81
N GLU A 834 16.63 8.12 202.03
CA GLU A 834 17.47 9.21 202.55
C GLU A 834 16.69 10.12 203.49
N ASP A 835 15.48 10.53 203.09
CA ASP A 835 14.63 11.43 203.88
C ASP A 835 14.26 10.82 205.25
N ASN A 836 14.03 9.51 205.32
CA ASN A 836 13.72 8.81 206.58
C ASN A 836 14.96 8.63 207.47
N LEU A 837 16.16 8.46 206.89
CA LEU A 837 17.42 8.36 207.62
C LEU A 837 17.78 9.69 208.31
N GLU A 838 17.59 10.81 207.63
CA GLU A 838 17.75 12.14 208.22
C GLU A 838 16.78 12.37 209.39
N HIS A 839 15.53 11.93 209.24
CA HIS A 839 14.52 12.04 210.30
C HIS A 839 14.94 11.26 211.56
N LEU A 840 15.51 10.06 211.42
CA LEU A 840 16.03 9.27 212.54
C LEU A 840 17.26 9.89 213.23
N ALA A 841 18.13 10.56 212.48
CA ALA A 841 19.34 11.18 213.01
C ALA A 841 19.03 12.34 213.98
N SER A 842 17.86 12.99 213.84
CA SER A 842 17.44 14.13 214.65
C SER A 842 17.15 13.79 216.13
N PHE A 843 16.91 12.51 216.49
CA PHE A 843 16.57 12.09 217.86
C PHE A 843 17.75 11.94 218.83
N LYS A 844 18.99 12.13 218.35
CA LYS A 844 20.21 11.73 219.06
C LYS A 844 20.49 12.46 220.38
N ASN A 845 19.90 13.63 220.62
CA ASN A 845 20.28 14.49 221.76
C ASN A 845 19.21 14.66 222.86
N ASN A 846 17.99 14.09 222.75
CA ASN A 846 16.91 14.19 223.75
C ASN A 846 16.28 12.82 224.08
N MET A 847 17.10 11.86 224.54
CA MET A 847 16.77 10.43 224.57
C MET A 847 15.93 9.95 225.79
N PHE A 848 15.59 10.81 226.75
CA PHE A 848 14.93 10.39 228.01
C PHE A 848 13.55 11.02 228.26
N ASP A 849 12.85 11.43 227.21
CA ASP A 849 11.43 11.80 227.28
C ASP A 849 10.55 10.68 226.69
N MET A 850 9.53 10.25 227.42
CA MET A 850 8.69 9.09 227.09
C MET A 850 7.85 9.33 225.81
N ALA A 851 7.68 10.59 225.39
CA ALA A 851 7.08 10.95 224.12
C ALA A 851 7.99 10.67 222.89
N ASN A 852 9.31 10.81 223.02
CA ASN A 852 10.26 10.64 221.90
C ASN A 852 10.52 9.18 221.53
N LEU A 853 10.39 8.25 222.48
CA LEU A 853 10.65 6.83 222.26
C LEU A 853 9.64 6.19 221.29
N LYS A 854 8.37 6.60 221.36
CA LYS A 854 7.30 6.09 220.50
C LYS A 854 7.41 6.62 219.06
N GLU A 855 7.92 7.84 218.90
CA GLU A 855 8.13 8.45 217.59
C GLU A 855 9.39 7.91 216.90
N PHE A 856 10.46 7.67 217.67
CA PHE A 856 11.65 6.95 217.19
C PHE A 856 11.31 5.53 216.71
N GLU A 857 10.51 4.79 217.49
CA GLU A 857 10.08 3.43 217.11
C GLU A 857 9.29 3.43 215.79
N ASN A 858 8.35 4.36 215.60
CA ASN A 858 7.60 4.50 214.36
C ASN A 858 8.50 4.86 213.17
N CYS A 859 9.46 5.77 213.35
CA CYS A 859 10.40 6.14 212.29
C CYS A 859 11.37 5.00 211.94
N PHE A 860 11.83 4.23 212.95
CA PHE A 860 12.70 3.08 212.73
C PHE A 860 11.98 1.95 212.00
N GLN A 861 10.73 1.67 212.36
CA GLN A 861 9.89 0.71 211.63
C GLN A 861 9.62 1.18 210.19
N LYS A 862 9.43 2.48 209.96
CA LYS A 862 9.21 3.05 208.63
C LYS A 862 10.47 2.99 207.76
N LEU A 863 11.65 3.31 208.31
CA LEU A 863 12.93 3.14 207.62
C LEU A 863 13.18 1.65 207.30
N GLY A 864 12.89 0.76 208.25
CA GLY A 864 12.98 -0.69 208.04
C GLY A 864 12.11 -1.17 206.89
N LYS A 865 10.88 -0.64 206.75
CA LYS A 865 9.97 -0.96 205.65
C LYS A 865 10.45 -0.41 204.31
N ASP A 866 10.96 0.82 204.28
CA ASP A 866 11.42 1.46 203.05
C ASP A 866 12.76 0.89 202.54
N LEU A 867 13.67 0.50 203.45
CA LEU A 867 14.86 -0.28 203.10
C LEU A 867 14.50 -1.68 202.57
N LEU A 868 13.42 -2.30 203.09
CA LEU A 868 12.90 -3.55 202.56
C LEU A 868 12.30 -3.38 201.16
N GLU A 869 11.60 -2.28 200.88
CA GLU A 869 11.08 -1.95 199.54
C GLU A 869 12.21 -1.67 198.53
N LEU A 870 13.23 -0.89 198.91
CA LEU A 870 14.41 -0.64 198.07
C LEU A 870 15.21 -1.94 197.83
N SER A 871 15.37 -2.76 198.88
CA SER A 871 15.97 -4.09 198.77
C SER A 871 15.18 -4.99 197.82
N ASN A 872 13.86 -5.07 197.97
CA ASN A 872 13.02 -5.86 197.07
C ASN A 872 13.09 -5.35 195.62
N TYR A 873 13.23 -4.03 195.39
CA TYR A 873 13.41 -3.47 194.04
C TYR A 873 14.77 -3.83 193.44
N LEU A 874 15.85 -3.78 194.23
CA LEU A 874 17.21 -4.13 193.79
C LEU A 874 17.43 -5.64 193.63
N TYR A 875 16.69 -6.47 194.38
CA TYR A 875 16.81 -7.95 194.37
C TYR A 875 15.72 -8.66 193.56
N GLN A 876 14.75 -7.94 192.97
CA GLN A 876 13.95 -8.47 191.88
C GLN A 876 14.83 -8.65 190.65
N THR A 877 15.41 -9.83 190.55
CA THR A 877 16.04 -10.35 189.34
C THR A 877 14.96 -10.86 188.39
N GLU A 878 14.18 -9.93 187.81
CA GLU A 878 13.59 -10.19 186.50
C GLU A 878 14.51 -9.55 185.44
N PRO A 879 15.14 -10.32 184.54
CA PRO A 879 15.87 -9.75 183.43
C PRO A 879 14.93 -8.89 182.60
N ILE A 880 15.42 -7.77 182.05
CA ILE A 880 14.70 -6.91 181.10
C ILE A 880 14.16 -7.79 179.96
N ASN A 881 12.91 -8.23 180.10
CA ASN A 881 12.28 -9.18 179.22
C ASN A 881 11.45 -8.39 178.21
N ASN A 882 12.11 -7.87 177.18
CA ASN A 882 11.43 -7.45 175.96
C ASN A 882 11.56 -8.54 174.89
N ARG A 883 10.99 -9.72 175.20
CA ARG A 883 10.21 -10.47 174.20
C ARG A 883 8.84 -9.82 174.12
N LYS A 884 8.71 -8.77 173.32
CA LYS A 884 7.43 -8.41 172.71
C LYS A 884 7.55 -8.60 171.20
N CYS A 885 6.75 -9.54 170.73
CA CYS A 885 6.50 -9.92 169.36
C CYS A 885 6.63 -8.76 168.35
N ILE A 886 7.54 -8.91 167.39
CA ILE A 886 7.24 -8.52 166.01
C ILE A 886 7.04 -9.86 165.29
N SER A 887 5.79 -10.16 165.00
CA SER A 887 5.36 -11.27 164.17
C SER A 887 6.08 -11.20 162.82
N SER A 888 6.79 -12.27 162.49
CA SER A 888 7.20 -12.60 161.13
C SER A 888 6.01 -13.11 160.33
N SER A 889 5.97 -12.72 159.04
CA SER A 889 5.46 -13.45 157.85
C SER A 889 4.62 -12.56 156.93
N PRO A 890 4.78 -12.66 155.60
CA PRO A 890 5.96 -12.44 154.76
C PRO A 890 5.90 -11.09 154.02
#